data_AF-A0A2N0WBM7-F1
#
_entry.id   AF-A0A2N0WBM7-F1
#
_cell.length_a   1.000
_cell.length_b   1.000
_cell.length_c   1.000
_cell.angle_alpha   90.00
_cell.angle_beta   90.00
_cell.angle_gamma   90.00
#
_symmetry.space_group_name_H-M   'P 1'
#
loop_
_entity.id
_entity.type
_entity.pdbx_description
1 polymer ?
#
loop_
_entity_poly.entity_id
_entity_poly.type
_entity_poly.pdbx_seq_one_letter_code
_entity_poly.pdbx_strand_id
1 'polypeptide(L)'
;MATNWNAILSNANSLADILMILRKVLANLDIKVDQTVIDEALVEIDRVKADVANEIEYFQKIIKESVESGLYVPFDKQSDLLAYVPNVEPVVGKAFDTFKVWIWETRAPETIPKWHDTGLSELDQAITYTDESIEDKLMVIENGNYVAAFPDSYNNMALGIKRNGAVHAPKLESQDVNNTLVETIVHADFLEVKTDEKGNIVFAIRRDGSVDIPKLNIKLPDTNSAVRTLKIGTDDAITHIGDSMTASHYCVQDKSYVSQLSQLSPYRHINYGVSGNDLLNMQSRVLNDVQTFGASLKSMKPRFAFIASFANDSAFTLVDLTYYQENTRRLIDICLAHGVQPVLISYFLMNSTQHQAVKSIADEYQIPIIWNDVLNRQVGFYDAATLFHQWHTGTRNGGLWWLPMLEYIKQQKPMRTLKIFRKRPGFVSSSDADLLFKSTVDKAKKWKEITVGHYSLANEYKYDELDSLAAGDLSWTLRDDEYVKLANKTPISFSDYALIEIGLDALQKHLSLIEINLSVVGTVSCYVRNNMDKSVEIVKVPPTDPNYQANWNKPRGKWRLVDLAGGKITIYKDDVISSMVGNKLYLMIKGAFSLSEISVNYIADKYENSLPTLNNIKQKLGSELLTQPLLGSAQLSGWTLGGSVASIVPIDVSNAPRKPDLNIAVDGVVTLTPDNFVQQSISFASSEELRTFKVVAWARYFPKAYLDMTNAKYSSLDPTQVVDRSQSGALAPITKDTLDLKMLKLETWTEVARPTPGGADQYDFAGLQWRPLTFYIEVQPYTTSLTIRLNAEDGEIQVAKCSIKEVV
;
A
#
# COMPACT_ATOMS: atom_id res chain seq x y z
N MET A 1 25.45 -42.63 -44.14
CA MET A 1 25.00 -43.98 -43.74
C MET A 1 24.10 -43.81 -42.52
N ALA A 2 22.82 -44.16 -42.61
CA ALA A 2 21.91 -44.05 -41.47
C ALA A 2 22.24 -45.17 -40.48
N THR A 3 22.89 -44.81 -39.37
CA THR A 3 23.18 -45.74 -38.28
C THR A 3 21.86 -46.19 -37.65
N ASN A 4 21.59 -47.50 -37.63
CA ASN A 4 20.38 -48.05 -37.03
C ASN A 4 20.47 -47.98 -35.49
N TRP A 5 20.10 -46.83 -34.93
CA TRP A 5 20.17 -46.52 -33.51
C TRP A 5 19.37 -47.50 -32.64
N ASN A 6 18.28 -48.07 -33.17
CA ASN A 6 17.47 -49.04 -32.44
C ASN A 6 18.25 -50.33 -32.13
N ALA A 7 19.14 -50.77 -33.03
CA ALA A 7 19.99 -51.94 -32.82
C ALA A 7 21.15 -51.67 -31.84
N ILE A 8 21.59 -50.42 -31.70
CA ILE A 8 22.65 -50.04 -30.77
C ILE A 8 22.07 -49.88 -29.36
N LEU A 9 20.89 -49.28 -29.23
CA LEU A 9 20.21 -49.11 -27.95
C LEU A 9 19.68 -50.43 -27.38
N SER A 10 19.24 -51.37 -28.23
CA SER A 10 18.76 -52.69 -27.78
C SER A 10 19.86 -53.61 -27.23
N ASN A 11 21.14 -53.27 -27.45
CA ASN A 11 22.29 -54.03 -26.98
C ASN A 11 23.07 -53.31 -25.86
N ALA A 12 22.61 -52.14 -25.42
CA ALA A 12 23.21 -51.43 -24.28
C ALA A 12 22.71 -52.06 -22.98
N ASN A 13 23.56 -52.84 -22.32
CA ASN A 13 23.16 -53.69 -21.19
C ASN A 13 23.79 -53.21 -19.87
N SER A 14 24.58 -52.13 -19.92
CA SER A 14 25.28 -51.58 -18.77
C SER A 14 25.32 -50.06 -18.80
N LEU A 15 25.51 -49.46 -17.62
CA LEU A 15 25.71 -48.03 -17.46
C LEU A 15 26.92 -47.53 -18.29
N ALA A 16 27.93 -48.38 -18.46
CA ALA A 16 29.11 -48.07 -19.26
C ALA A 16 28.80 -47.92 -20.76
N ASP A 17 27.90 -48.75 -21.30
CA ASP A 17 27.47 -48.67 -22.70
C ASP A 17 26.69 -47.38 -22.97
N ILE A 18 25.79 -47.03 -22.04
CA ILE A 18 25.02 -45.79 -22.08
C ILE A 18 25.94 -44.57 -22.02
N LEU A 19 26.95 -44.60 -21.14
CA LEU A 19 27.94 -43.52 -21.02
C LEU A 19 28.77 -43.35 -22.29
N MET A 20 29.13 -44.45 -22.95
CA MET A 20 29.88 -44.45 -24.20
C MET A 20 29.05 -43.88 -25.37
N ILE A 21 27.76 -44.20 -25.42
CA ILE A 21 26.83 -43.63 -26.41
C ILE A 21 26.66 -42.12 -26.19
N LEU A 22 26.43 -41.69 -24.94
CA LEU A 22 26.31 -40.27 -24.59
C LEU A 22 27.57 -39.48 -24.98
N ARG A 23 28.76 -40.01 -24.72
CA ARG A 23 30.03 -39.38 -25.12
C ARG A 23 30.14 -39.20 -26.63
N LYS A 24 29.67 -40.17 -27.44
CA LYS A 24 29.66 -40.05 -28.90
C LYS A 24 28.61 -39.06 -29.42
N VAL A 25 27.46 -38.94 -28.75
CA VAL A 25 26.42 -37.96 -29.11
C VAL A 25 26.87 -36.55 -28.75
N LEU A 26 27.45 -36.37 -27.55
CA LEU A 26 28.04 -35.10 -27.10
C LEU A 26 29.18 -34.62 -28.01
N ALA A 27 30.04 -35.53 -28.48
CA ALA A 27 31.11 -35.20 -29.42
C ALA A 27 30.61 -34.74 -30.81
N ASN A 28 29.34 -34.98 -31.15
CA ASN A 28 28.73 -34.54 -32.41
C ASN A 28 27.92 -33.24 -32.27
N LEU A 29 27.76 -32.70 -31.06
CA LEU A 29 27.10 -31.43 -30.82
C LEU A 29 28.14 -30.30 -30.91
N ASP A 30 28.38 -29.83 -32.13
CA ASP A 30 29.28 -28.71 -32.44
C ASP A 30 28.64 -27.36 -32.07
N ILE A 31 28.53 -27.06 -30.77
CA ILE A 31 28.32 -25.70 -30.26
C ILE A 31 29.57 -25.33 -29.45
N LYS A 32 30.57 -24.78 -30.14
CA LYS A 32 31.71 -24.13 -29.51
C LYS A 32 31.25 -22.83 -28.84
N VAL A 33 30.83 -22.90 -27.59
CA VAL A 33 31.20 -21.83 -26.65
C VAL A 33 32.69 -22.04 -26.41
N ASP A 34 33.51 -21.11 -26.87
CA ASP A 34 34.96 -21.17 -26.70
C ASP A 34 35.29 -21.01 -25.22
N GLN A 35 35.23 -22.12 -24.48
CA GLN A 35 35.53 -22.21 -23.05
C GLN A 35 36.90 -21.61 -22.74
N THR A 36 37.83 -21.68 -23.70
CA THR A 36 39.17 -21.10 -23.57
C THR A 36 39.12 -19.58 -23.42
N VAL A 37 38.26 -18.88 -24.17
CA VAL A 37 38.10 -17.42 -24.05
C VAL A 37 37.46 -17.01 -22.72
N ILE A 38 36.53 -17.83 -22.19
CA ILE A 38 35.90 -17.57 -20.89
C ILE A 38 36.90 -17.83 -19.76
N ASP A 39 37.67 -18.91 -19.83
CA ASP A 39 38.69 -19.24 -18.83
C ASP A 39 39.83 -18.20 -18.84
N GLU A 40 40.25 -17.72 -20.01
CA GLU A 40 41.22 -16.63 -20.14
C GLU A 40 40.70 -15.31 -19.54
N ALA A 41 39.44 -14.96 -19.80
CA ALA A 41 38.82 -13.75 -19.22
C ALA A 41 38.69 -13.84 -17.69
N LEU A 42 38.37 -15.02 -17.14
CA LEU A 42 38.31 -15.25 -15.70
C LEU A 42 39.70 -15.10 -15.05
N VAL A 43 40.74 -15.62 -15.70
CA VAL A 43 42.13 -15.47 -15.23
C VAL A 43 42.58 -14.00 -15.24
N GLU A 44 42.20 -13.21 -16.24
CA GLU A 44 42.51 -11.77 -16.26
C GLU A 44 41.77 -11.01 -15.14
N ILE A 45 40.51 -11.32 -14.88
CA ILE A 45 39.72 -10.69 -13.81
C ILE A 45 40.34 -10.99 -12.43
N ASP A 46 40.74 -12.24 -12.18
CA ASP A 46 41.37 -12.61 -10.91
C ASP A 46 42.73 -11.92 -10.73
N ARG A 47 43.47 -11.71 -11.82
CA ARG A 47 44.72 -10.94 -11.80
C ARG A 47 44.48 -9.47 -11.47
N VAL A 48 43.51 -8.82 -12.11
CA VAL A 48 43.14 -7.41 -11.81
C VAL A 48 42.69 -7.25 -10.36
N LYS A 49 41.93 -8.21 -9.85
CA LYS A 49 41.50 -8.22 -8.44
C LYS A 49 42.68 -8.30 -7.48
N ALA A 50 43.69 -9.12 -7.80
CA ALA A 50 44.91 -9.23 -7.01
C ALA A 50 45.75 -7.94 -7.09
N ASP A 51 45.89 -7.34 -8.26
CA ASP A 51 46.63 -6.09 -8.46
C ASP A 51 45.98 -4.93 -7.69
N VAL A 52 44.66 -4.80 -7.74
CA VAL A 52 43.91 -3.78 -6.97
C VAL A 52 44.04 -4.01 -5.46
N ALA A 53 43.98 -5.25 -4.99
CA ALA A 53 44.16 -5.56 -3.57
C ALA A 53 45.57 -5.18 -3.08
N ASN A 54 46.60 -5.48 -3.88
CA ASN A 54 47.98 -5.12 -3.57
C ASN A 54 48.19 -3.60 -3.55
N GLU A 55 47.58 -2.86 -4.47
CA GLU A 55 47.64 -1.39 -4.48
C GLU A 55 46.94 -0.79 -3.26
N ILE A 56 45.76 -1.29 -2.88
CA ILE A 56 45.05 -0.84 -1.68
C ILE A 56 45.90 -1.10 -0.42
N GLU A 57 46.51 -2.28 -0.31
CA GLU A 57 47.40 -2.62 0.80
C GLU A 57 48.64 -1.72 0.82
N TYR A 58 49.22 -1.43 -0.35
CA TYR A 58 50.33 -0.49 -0.50
C TYR A 58 49.93 0.94 -0.06
N PHE A 59 48.79 1.46 -0.50
CA PHE A 59 48.30 2.77 -0.06
C PHE A 59 48.05 2.83 1.44
N GLN A 60 47.43 1.79 2.03
CA GLN A 60 47.22 1.72 3.47
C GLN A 60 48.54 1.64 4.23
N LYS A 61 49.52 0.90 3.71
CA LYS A 61 50.88 0.84 4.27
C LYS A 61 51.56 2.21 4.20
N ILE A 62 51.50 2.91 3.07
CA ILE A 62 52.09 4.26 2.92
C ILE A 62 51.41 5.27 3.84
N ILE A 63 50.08 5.23 3.98
CA ILE A 63 49.35 6.09 4.92
C ILE A 63 49.79 5.78 6.36
N LYS A 64 49.84 4.51 6.73
CA LYS A 64 50.28 4.09 8.07
C LYS A 64 51.73 4.49 8.33
N GLU A 65 52.63 4.25 7.38
CA GLU A 65 54.03 4.68 7.45
C GLU A 65 54.16 6.20 7.51
N SER A 66 53.31 6.97 6.82
CA SER A 66 53.33 8.44 6.88
C SER A 66 52.86 8.99 8.25
N VAL A 67 51.91 8.30 8.89
CA VAL A 67 51.44 8.63 10.25
C VAL A 67 52.45 8.17 11.30
N GLU A 68 53.03 6.98 11.15
CA GLU A 68 54.03 6.41 12.08
C GLU A 68 55.41 7.09 11.97
N SER A 69 55.77 7.63 10.80
CA SER A 69 56.99 8.44 10.59
C SER A 69 56.84 9.90 11.04
N GLY A 70 55.64 10.30 11.49
CA GLY A 70 55.40 11.65 12.00
C GLY A 70 55.34 12.74 10.93
N LEU A 71 55.06 12.38 9.66
CA LEU A 71 54.97 13.35 8.55
C LEU A 71 53.71 14.22 8.63
N TYR A 72 52.69 13.81 9.40
CA TYR A 72 51.50 14.61 9.68
C TYR A 72 51.14 14.55 11.17
N VAL A 73 51.12 15.71 11.84
CA VAL A 73 50.81 15.80 13.28
C VAL A 73 49.69 16.81 13.52
N PRO A 74 48.53 16.39 14.08
CA PRO A 74 47.47 17.32 14.45
C PRO A 74 47.80 18.01 15.79
N PHE A 75 47.43 19.28 15.90
CA PHE A 75 47.53 20.07 17.13
C PHE A 75 46.21 20.77 17.43
N ASP A 76 45.80 20.76 18.68
CA ASP A 76 44.60 21.49 19.11
C ASP A 76 44.79 23.00 18.99
N LYS A 77 46.02 23.49 19.23
CA LYS A 77 46.36 24.91 19.17
C LYS A 77 47.60 25.20 18.35
N GLN A 78 47.63 26.34 17.68
CA GLN A 78 48.79 26.82 16.94
C GLN A 78 49.99 27.03 17.86
N SER A 79 49.78 27.44 19.11
CA SER A 79 50.85 27.55 20.10
C SER A 79 51.57 26.22 20.35
N ASP A 80 50.81 25.12 20.34
CA ASP A 80 51.33 23.79 20.64
C ASP A 80 52.08 23.23 19.42
N LEU A 81 51.57 23.51 18.22
CA LEU A 81 52.27 23.24 16.95
C LEU A 81 53.63 23.94 16.91
N LEU A 82 53.66 25.25 17.17
CA LEU A 82 54.89 26.05 17.10
C LEU A 82 55.90 25.71 18.20
N ALA A 83 55.45 25.13 19.32
CA ALA A 83 56.32 24.64 20.39
C ALA A 83 56.86 23.23 20.13
N TYR A 84 56.20 22.46 19.26
CA TYR A 84 56.66 21.13 18.86
C TYR A 84 57.80 21.24 17.85
N VAL A 85 58.89 20.53 18.12
CA VAL A 85 60.06 20.42 17.24
C VAL A 85 60.10 19.00 16.67
N PRO A 86 59.71 18.80 15.40
CA PRO A 86 59.82 17.51 14.74
C PRO A 86 61.28 17.05 14.63
N ASN A 87 61.52 15.75 14.81
CA ASN A 87 62.85 15.14 14.68
C ASN A 87 63.19 14.73 13.24
N VAL A 88 62.27 14.95 12.30
CA VAL A 88 62.40 14.64 10.87
C VAL A 88 61.91 15.84 10.05
N GLU A 89 62.39 15.95 8.82
CA GLU A 89 62.03 16.99 7.85
C GLU A 89 61.74 16.34 6.49
N PRO A 90 60.64 16.70 5.79
CA PRO A 90 59.61 17.66 6.18
C PRO A 90 58.53 17.07 7.11
N VAL A 91 57.85 17.90 7.91
CA VAL A 91 56.64 17.50 8.66
C VAL A 91 55.51 18.51 8.45
N VAL A 92 54.29 18.02 8.25
CA VAL A 92 53.08 18.85 8.14
C VAL A 92 52.35 18.87 9.48
N GLY A 93 52.03 20.06 9.98
CA GLY A 93 51.20 20.25 11.18
C GLY A 93 49.90 20.96 10.84
N LYS A 94 48.79 20.58 11.47
CA LYS A 94 47.54 21.35 11.40
C LYS A 94 47.14 21.82 12.79
N ALA A 95 46.95 23.12 12.96
CA ALA A 95 46.44 23.72 14.18
C ALA A 95 44.91 23.88 14.07
N PHE A 96 44.13 23.26 14.96
CA PHE A 96 42.67 23.28 14.84
C PHE A 96 42.00 24.53 15.40
N ASP A 97 42.67 25.32 16.25
CA ASP A 97 42.17 26.61 16.73
C ASP A 97 42.18 27.69 15.64
N THR A 98 43.16 27.66 14.74
CA THR A 98 43.26 28.58 13.59
C THR A 98 42.93 27.92 12.26
N PHE A 99 42.74 26.60 12.25
CA PHE A 99 42.58 25.74 11.07
C PHE A 99 43.73 25.80 10.05
N LYS A 100 44.84 26.47 10.38
CA LYS A 100 45.97 26.63 9.47
C LYS A 100 46.85 25.39 9.37
N VAL A 101 47.39 25.18 8.17
CA VAL A 101 48.38 24.14 7.90
C VAL A 101 49.78 24.76 7.87
N TRP A 102 50.72 24.10 8.53
CA TRP A 102 52.11 24.50 8.66
C TRP A 102 53.03 23.39 8.17
N ILE A 103 54.20 23.74 7.64
CA ILE A 103 55.23 22.79 7.20
C ILE A 103 56.53 23.09 7.94
N TRP A 104 57.09 22.08 8.61
CA TRP A 104 58.41 22.09 9.21
C TRP A 104 59.43 21.67 8.17
N GLU A 105 60.20 22.64 7.66
CA GLU A 105 61.26 22.41 6.68
C GLU A 105 62.28 23.55 6.69
N THR A 106 63.36 23.38 5.94
CA THR A 106 64.44 24.34 5.72
C THR A 106 64.21 25.00 4.37
N ARG A 107 63.75 26.26 4.35
CA ARG A 107 63.61 27.05 3.11
C ARG A 107 64.75 28.04 2.97
N ALA A 108 65.41 28.08 1.81
CA ALA A 108 66.43 29.10 1.54
C ALA A 108 65.89 30.52 1.81
N PRO A 109 66.63 31.41 2.50
CA PRO A 109 68.06 31.35 2.87
C PRO A 109 68.37 30.70 4.22
N GLU A 110 67.45 29.97 4.82
CA GLU A 110 67.58 29.42 6.16
C GLU A 110 68.50 28.19 6.18
N THR A 111 69.17 27.96 7.31
CA THR A 111 70.14 26.86 7.48
C THR A 111 69.71 25.83 8.53
N ILE A 112 68.54 26.02 9.15
CA ILE A 112 67.91 25.12 10.10
C ILE A 112 66.40 25.09 9.81
N PRO A 113 65.72 23.94 9.99
CA PRO A 113 64.29 23.87 9.74
C PRO A 113 63.47 24.63 10.79
N LYS A 114 62.33 25.17 10.35
CA LYS A 114 61.33 25.79 11.21
C LYS A 114 59.93 25.63 10.62
N TRP A 115 58.91 25.97 11.41
CA TRP A 115 57.54 25.99 10.93
C TRP A 115 57.29 27.16 9.97
N HIS A 116 56.76 26.84 8.79
CA HIS A 116 56.29 27.78 7.79
C HIS A 116 54.77 27.68 7.64
N ASP A 117 54.07 28.81 7.80
CA ASP A 117 52.64 28.91 7.49
C ASP A 117 52.43 28.72 5.99
N THR A 118 51.51 27.83 5.60
CA THR A 118 51.21 27.55 4.19
C THR A 118 50.22 28.55 3.58
N GLY A 119 49.54 29.37 4.39
CA GLY A 119 48.69 30.44 3.89
C GLY A 119 47.45 30.74 4.75
N LEU A 120 46.36 31.10 4.07
CA LEU A 120 45.07 31.46 4.67
C LEU A 120 44.32 30.21 5.14
N SER A 121 43.68 30.28 6.31
CA SER A 121 42.80 29.21 6.79
C SER A 121 41.59 29.03 5.87
N GLU A 122 40.89 27.89 5.98
CA GLU A 122 39.62 27.68 5.27
C GLU A 122 38.58 28.77 5.61
N LEU A 123 38.63 29.31 6.83
CA LEU A 123 37.79 30.43 7.26
C LEU A 123 38.19 31.74 6.57
N ASP A 124 39.48 32.05 6.52
CA ASP A 124 39.99 33.26 5.86
C ASP A 124 39.64 33.27 4.37
N GLN A 125 39.75 32.10 3.70
CA GLN A 125 39.37 31.95 2.30
C GLN A 125 37.85 32.12 2.08
N ALA A 126 37.03 31.64 3.01
CA ALA A 126 35.58 31.81 2.95
C ALA A 126 35.13 33.27 3.20
N ILE A 127 35.84 34.01 4.08
CA ILE A 127 35.61 35.44 4.32
C ILE A 127 35.94 36.22 3.05
N THR A 128 37.12 36.03 2.46
CA THR A 128 37.52 36.72 1.22
C THR A 128 36.51 36.47 0.09
N TYR A 129 36.09 35.21 -0.12
CA TYR A 129 35.08 34.89 -1.14
C TYR A 129 33.74 35.59 -0.89
N THR A 130 33.33 35.69 0.38
CA THR A 130 32.07 36.35 0.76
C THR A 130 32.15 37.85 0.56
N ASP A 131 33.25 38.48 0.97
CA ASP A 131 33.47 39.91 0.84
C ASP A 131 33.57 40.32 -0.64
N GLU A 132 34.30 39.57 -1.46
CA GLU A 132 34.37 39.76 -2.92
C GLU A 132 32.98 39.59 -3.58
N SER A 133 32.18 38.63 -3.11
CA SER A 133 30.82 38.40 -3.64
C SER A 133 29.79 39.46 -3.22
N ILE A 134 30.07 40.23 -2.16
CA ILE A 134 29.20 41.29 -1.63
C ILE A 134 29.56 42.65 -2.24
N GLU A 135 30.85 42.96 -2.41
CA GLU A 135 31.29 44.22 -3.05
C GLU A 135 30.81 44.32 -4.51
N ASP A 136 30.72 43.20 -5.23
CA ASP A 136 30.19 43.17 -6.60
C ASP A 136 28.68 43.51 -6.71
N LYS A 137 27.94 43.60 -5.59
CA LYS A 137 26.49 43.87 -5.56
C LYS A 137 26.09 45.18 -4.89
N LEU A 138 27.05 45.93 -4.33
CA LEU A 138 26.82 47.22 -3.68
C LEU A 138 27.65 48.31 -4.37
N MET A 139 27.13 48.91 -5.44
CA MET A 139 27.73 50.13 -5.94
C MET A 139 27.47 51.29 -4.97
N VAL A 140 28.53 51.78 -4.33
CA VAL A 140 28.59 53.16 -3.85
C VAL A 140 28.51 54.04 -5.11
N ILE A 141 27.31 54.49 -5.46
CA ILE A 141 27.14 55.41 -6.58
C ILE A 141 27.83 56.73 -6.19
N GLU A 142 28.96 57.06 -6.82
CA GLU A 142 29.74 58.30 -6.69
C GLU A 142 28.99 59.55 -7.21
N ASN A 143 27.68 59.63 -7.03
CA ASN A 143 26.88 60.81 -7.32
C ASN A 143 25.97 61.17 -6.14
N GLY A 144 26.62 61.45 -4.99
CA GLY A 144 26.26 62.44 -3.97
C GLY A 144 24.96 62.29 -3.16
N ASN A 145 23.93 61.62 -3.64
CA ASN A 145 22.56 61.75 -3.11
C ASN A 145 22.05 60.56 -2.31
N TYR A 146 22.71 59.39 -2.41
CA TYR A 146 22.27 58.15 -1.77
C TYR A 146 23.33 57.58 -0.83
N VAL A 147 22.87 56.94 0.25
CA VAL A 147 23.68 56.20 1.23
C VAL A 147 23.70 54.71 0.93
N ALA A 148 22.69 54.21 0.21
CA ALA A 148 22.61 52.85 -0.33
C ALA A 148 21.68 52.84 -1.56
N ALA A 149 22.00 52.07 -2.60
CA ALA A 149 21.25 52.06 -3.85
C ALA A 149 21.29 50.68 -4.53
N PHE A 150 20.15 50.28 -5.10
CA PHE A 150 20.00 49.12 -5.97
C PHE A 150 19.63 49.61 -7.38
N PRO A 151 20.60 49.70 -8.30
CA PRO A 151 20.33 49.99 -9.70
C PRO A 151 19.83 48.76 -10.46
N ASP A 152 19.07 48.97 -11.54
CA ASP A 152 18.81 47.93 -12.55
C ASP A 152 20.05 47.71 -13.44
N SER A 153 19.94 46.75 -14.39
CA SER A 153 21.02 46.45 -15.36
C SER A 153 21.37 47.60 -16.30
N TYR A 154 20.60 48.70 -16.28
CA TYR A 154 20.80 49.92 -17.06
C TYR A 154 21.23 51.11 -16.19
N ASN A 155 21.58 50.89 -14.92
CA ASN A 155 21.93 51.91 -13.94
C ASN A 155 20.79 52.87 -13.54
N ASN A 156 19.52 52.54 -13.83
CA ASN A 156 18.39 53.26 -13.28
C ASN A 156 18.15 52.82 -11.83
N MET A 157 17.77 53.76 -10.96
CA MET A 157 17.50 53.47 -9.56
C MET A 157 16.23 52.64 -9.38
N ALA A 158 16.33 51.39 -8.94
CA ALA A 158 15.17 50.59 -8.55
C ALA A 158 14.74 50.88 -7.10
N LEU A 159 15.70 51.02 -6.19
CA LEU A 159 15.48 51.39 -4.78
C LEU A 159 16.71 52.09 -4.21
N GLY A 160 16.56 53.23 -3.54
CA GLY A 160 17.69 53.91 -2.89
C GLY A 160 17.32 54.62 -1.60
N ILE A 161 18.25 54.67 -0.66
CA ILE A 161 18.15 55.46 0.57
C ILE A 161 18.92 56.75 0.34
N LYS A 162 18.23 57.90 0.38
CA LYS A 162 18.86 59.22 0.28
C LYS A 162 19.59 59.58 1.57
N ARG A 163 20.58 60.48 1.50
CA ARG A 163 21.33 60.96 2.68
C ARG A 163 20.47 61.63 3.76
N ASN A 164 19.29 62.12 3.40
CA ASN A 164 18.31 62.65 4.37
C ASN A 164 17.40 61.57 4.97
N GLY A 165 17.71 60.28 4.75
CA GLY A 165 16.92 59.14 5.24
C GLY A 165 15.71 58.79 4.38
N ALA A 166 15.37 59.58 3.36
CA ALA A 166 14.22 59.29 2.51
C ALA A 166 14.49 58.10 1.59
N VAL A 167 13.55 57.15 1.54
CA VAL A 167 13.59 56.05 0.57
C VAL A 167 13.03 56.52 -0.76
N HIS A 168 13.77 56.28 -1.83
CA HIS A 168 13.41 56.58 -3.21
C HIS A 168 13.16 55.28 -3.96
N ALA A 169 11.91 55.07 -4.37
CA ALA A 169 11.48 53.98 -5.23
C ALA A 169 10.68 54.60 -6.40
N PRO A 170 11.29 54.85 -7.57
CA PRO A 170 10.68 55.66 -8.61
C PRO A 170 9.48 55.02 -9.32
N LYS A 171 9.30 53.70 -9.20
CA LYS A 171 8.10 53.01 -9.70
C LYS A 171 7.76 51.81 -8.81
N LEU A 172 6.57 51.80 -8.24
CA LEU A 172 5.99 50.63 -7.57
C LEU A 172 4.93 50.04 -8.52
N GLU A 173 5.24 48.91 -9.15
CA GLU A 173 4.29 48.15 -9.95
C GLU A 173 3.87 46.90 -9.18
N SER A 174 2.57 46.75 -8.97
CA SER A 174 1.96 45.51 -8.48
C SER A 174 1.02 45.03 -9.56
N GLN A 175 1.28 43.84 -10.12
CA GLN A 175 0.29 43.15 -10.95
C GLN A 175 -0.95 42.92 -10.07
N ASP A 176 -2.13 43.35 -10.54
CA ASP A 176 -3.43 43.25 -9.87
C ASP A 176 -3.73 44.23 -8.72
N VAL A 177 -3.48 45.54 -8.91
CA VAL A 177 -4.10 46.57 -8.06
C VAL A 177 -5.02 47.44 -8.90
N ASN A 178 -6.32 47.32 -8.65
CA ASN A 178 -7.29 48.30 -9.12
C ASN A 178 -7.00 49.64 -8.43
N ASN A 179 -6.59 50.64 -9.21
CA ASN A 179 -6.36 52.00 -8.75
C ASN A 179 -7.71 52.72 -8.55
N THR A 180 -8.58 52.15 -7.72
CA THR A 180 -9.79 52.84 -7.29
C THR A 180 -9.38 53.75 -6.15
N LEU A 181 -9.38 55.06 -6.39
CA LEU A 181 -9.51 56.05 -5.32
C LEU A 181 -10.85 55.77 -4.66
N VAL A 182 -10.87 54.88 -3.66
CA VAL A 182 -12.03 54.74 -2.79
C VAL A 182 -12.00 55.95 -1.87
N GLU A 183 -12.62 57.04 -2.34
CA GLU A 183 -13.15 58.05 -1.45
C GLU A 183 -13.98 57.33 -0.38
N THR A 184 -13.66 57.59 0.88
CA THR A 184 -14.48 57.31 2.06
C THR A 184 -14.33 55.93 2.73
N ILE A 185 -13.13 55.62 3.23
CA ILE A 185 -13.02 54.99 4.56
C ILE A 185 -12.14 55.89 5.42
N VAL A 186 -12.78 56.63 6.32
CA VAL A 186 -12.14 57.54 7.27
C VAL A 186 -11.41 56.71 8.32
N HIS A 187 -10.22 56.23 8.00
CA HIS A 187 -9.29 55.79 9.03
C HIS A 187 -8.59 57.02 9.58
N ALA A 188 -8.94 57.43 10.81
CA ALA A 188 -8.45 58.64 11.45
C ALA A 188 -6.92 58.73 11.56
N ASP A 189 -6.23 57.59 11.46
CA ASP A 189 -4.79 57.46 11.72
C ASP A 189 -3.93 57.55 10.44
N PHE A 190 -4.53 57.50 9.25
CA PHE A 190 -3.80 57.47 7.98
C PHE A 190 -3.99 58.74 7.14
N LEU A 191 -2.91 59.11 6.45
CA LEU A 191 -2.77 60.24 5.55
C LEU A 191 -3.02 59.81 4.09
N GLU A 192 -2.62 58.58 3.74
CA GLU A 192 -2.91 57.93 2.46
C GLU A 192 -3.04 56.41 2.66
N VAL A 193 -3.97 55.75 1.97
CA VAL A 193 -4.19 54.30 2.04
C VAL A 193 -4.44 53.73 0.64
N LYS A 194 -3.83 52.59 0.35
CA LYS A 194 -4.14 51.72 -0.79
C LYS A 194 -4.68 50.39 -0.26
N THR A 195 -5.75 49.89 -0.89
CA THR A 195 -6.37 48.60 -0.51
C THR A 195 -6.41 47.62 -1.68
N ASP A 196 -6.51 46.32 -1.38
CA ASP A 196 -6.89 45.29 -2.36
C ASP A 196 -8.40 45.33 -2.67
N GLU A 197 -8.86 44.47 -3.59
CA GLU A 197 -10.28 44.36 -3.96
C GLU A 197 -11.20 43.91 -2.81
N LYS A 198 -10.61 43.41 -1.71
CA LYS A 198 -11.32 42.97 -0.50
C LYS A 198 -11.28 44.03 0.61
N GLY A 199 -10.68 45.19 0.37
CA GLY A 199 -10.57 46.30 1.32
C GLY A 199 -9.44 46.16 2.34
N ASN A 200 -8.51 45.22 2.17
CA ASN A 200 -7.34 45.10 3.04
C ASN A 200 -6.29 46.15 2.67
N ILE A 201 -5.67 46.79 3.66
CA ILE A 201 -4.58 47.74 3.44
C ILE A 201 -3.37 47.01 2.82
N VAL A 202 -2.95 47.43 1.63
CA VAL A 202 -1.71 46.95 0.98
C VAL A 202 -0.54 47.91 1.19
N PHE A 203 -0.86 49.18 1.43
CA PHE A 203 0.11 50.24 1.74
C PHE A 203 -0.61 51.39 2.42
N ALA A 204 -0.08 51.94 3.50
CA ALA A 204 -0.59 53.16 4.10
C ALA A 204 0.51 54.07 4.65
N ILE A 205 0.27 55.37 4.59
CA ILE A 205 1.08 56.39 5.27
C ILE A 205 0.28 56.86 6.48
N ARG A 206 0.82 56.72 7.67
CA ARG A 206 0.22 57.24 8.90
C ARG A 206 0.45 58.74 9.04
N ARG A 207 -0.41 59.42 9.80
CA ARG A 207 -0.27 60.88 10.03
C ARG A 207 0.98 61.27 10.82
N ASP A 208 1.57 60.33 11.55
CA ASP A 208 2.86 60.51 12.24
C ASP A 208 4.08 60.34 11.30
N GLY A 209 3.83 60.13 10.00
CA GLY A 209 4.87 59.95 8.98
C GLY A 209 5.42 58.53 8.89
N SER A 210 4.98 57.61 9.75
CA SER A 210 5.35 56.20 9.63
C SER A 210 4.63 55.54 8.45
N VAL A 211 5.33 54.66 7.75
CA VAL A 211 4.76 53.88 6.65
C VAL A 211 4.33 52.54 7.20
N ASP A 212 3.03 52.26 7.10
CA ASP A 212 2.45 50.97 7.43
C ASP A 212 2.42 50.15 6.14
N ILE A 213 3.35 49.21 6.04
CA ILE A 213 3.28 48.11 5.09
C ILE A 213 2.85 46.92 5.94
N PRO A 214 1.55 46.60 6.02
CA PRO A 214 1.11 45.41 6.72
C PRO A 214 1.93 44.26 6.15
N LYS A 215 2.54 43.44 7.02
CA LYS A 215 3.26 42.24 6.60
C LYS A 215 2.45 41.61 5.48
N LEU A 216 2.98 41.64 4.25
CA LEU A 216 2.52 40.72 3.24
C LEU A 216 2.72 39.37 3.92
N ASN A 217 1.65 38.78 4.44
CA ASN A 217 1.66 37.42 4.92
C ASN A 217 1.71 36.52 3.68
N ILE A 218 2.72 36.73 2.84
CA ILE A 218 3.45 35.59 2.32
C ILE A 218 4.17 35.05 3.55
N LYS A 219 3.41 34.31 4.38
CA LYS A 219 4.02 33.15 5.00
C LYS A 219 4.48 32.32 3.81
N LEU A 220 5.71 32.56 3.34
CA LEU A 220 6.51 31.45 2.89
C LEU A 220 6.36 30.45 4.03
N PRO A 221 5.81 29.25 3.76
CA PRO A 221 5.65 28.27 4.80
C PRO A 221 6.96 28.25 5.57
N ASP A 222 6.91 28.34 6.91
CA ASP A 222 8.09 28.18 7.76
C ASP A 222 8.95 27.11 7.11
N THR A 223 10.26 27.29 7.02
CA THR A 223 11.22 26.42 6.30
C THR A 223 11.14 24.92 6.63
N ASN A 224 10.22 24.51 7.52
CA ASN A 224 9.76 23.16 7.81
C ASN A 224 8.54 22.66 6.99
N SER A 225 7.78 23.49 6.27
CA SER A 225 6.61 23.04 5.46
C SER A 225 7.04 22.80 4.01
N ALA A 226 7.91 21.80 3.83
CA ALA A 226 8.30 21.34 2.50
C ALA A 226 7.06 20.82 1.75
N VAL A 227 6.93 21.19 0.47
CA VAL A 227 5.95 20.57 -0.45
C VAL A 227 6.26 19.07 -0.50
N ARG A 228 5.30 18.24 -0.15
CA ARG A 228 5.38 16.79 -0.35
C ARG A 228 4.70 16.41 -1.65
N THR A 229 5.27 15.46 -2.36
CA THR A 229 4.68 14.87 -3.57
C THR A 229 4.34 13.41 -3.32
N LEU A 230 3.09 13.06 -3.58
CA LEU A 230 2.60 11.69 -3.64
C LEU A 230 2.39 11.27 -5.10
N LYS A 231 2.97 10.15 -5.49
CA LYS A 231 2.80 9.49 -6.80
C LYS A 231 2.94 7.97 -6.64
N ILE A 232 2.56 7.23 -7.67
CA ILE A 232 2.81 5.78 -7.73
C ILE A 232 4.33 5.54 -7.59
N GLY A 233 4.72 4.66 -6.66
CA GLY A 233 6.11 4.37 -6.30
C GLY A 233 6.69 5.26 -5.19
N THR A 234 5.88 6.18 -4.64
CA THR A 234 6.17 6.92 -3.39
C THR A 234 5.05 6.78 -2.36
N ASP A 235 3.96 6.11 -2.74
CA ASP A 235 2.85 5.74 -1.90
C ASP A 235 3.16 4.52 -1.04
N ASP A 236 2.46 4.39 0.07
CA ASP A 236 2.48 3.23 0.94
C ASP A 236 1.79 2.06 0.20
N ALA A 237 2.59 1.22 -0.46
CA ALA A 237 2.13 0.01 -1.14
C ALA A 237 2.58 -1.27 -0.42
N ILE A 238 1.85 -2.37 -0.66
CA ILE A 238 2.18 -3.71 -0.16
C ILE A 238 2.55 -4.59 -1.35
N THR A 239 3.78 -5.09 -1.38
CA THR A 239 4.19 -6.11 -2.35
C THR A 239 3.96 -7.51 -1.80
N HIS A 240 3.60 -8.44 -2.69
CA HIS A 240 3.44 -9.86 -2.37
C HIS A 240 4.56 -10.64 -3.05
N ILE A 241 5.57 -11.05 -2.28
CA ILE A 241 6.68 -11.87 -2.73
C ILE A 241 6.29 -13.33 -2.53
N GLY A 242 6.13 -14.08 -3.62
CA GLY A 242 5.73 -15.47 -3.53
C GLY A 242 5.87 -16.25 -4.82
N ASP A 243 5.20 -17.39 -4.84
CA ASP A 243 5.28 -18.40 -5.88
C ASP A 243 4.09 -18.34 -6.87
N SER A 244 3.72 -19.50 -7.42
CA SER A 244 2.58 -19.71 -8.32
C SER A 244 1.22 -19.32 -7.72
N MET A 245 1.05 -19.42 -6.39
CA MET A 245 -0.16 -18.97 -5.69
C MET A 245 -0.31 -17.46 -5.83
N THR A 246 0.79 -16.74 -5.66
CA THR A 246 0.86 -15.28 -5.75
C THR A 246 0.70 -14.82 -7.19
N ALA A 247 1.34 -15.51 -8.14
CA ALA A 247 1.14 -15.26 -9.57
C ALA A 247 -0.33 -15.48 -10.03
N SER A 248 -1.10 -16.33 -9.32
CA SER A 248 -2.56 -16.51 -9.43
C SER A 248 -3.09 -17.08 -10.75
N HIS A 249 -2.48 -18.14 -11.26
CA HIS A 249 -2.81 -18.74 -12.56
C HIS A 249 -4.25 -19.28 -12.72
N TYR A 250 -4.95 -19.64 -11.64
CA TYR A 250 -6.19 -20.43 -11.72
C TYR A 250 -7.47 -19.62 -11.40
N CYS A 251 -7.44 -18.32 -11.65
CA CYS A 251 -8.57 -17.44 -11.41
C CYS A 251 -9.09 -16.79 -12.70
N VAL A 252 -10.33 -16.30 -12.63
CA VAL A 252 -10.88 -15.34 -13.58
C VAL A 252 -10.06 -14.04 -13.52
N GLN A 253 -9.97 -13.28 -14.62
CA GLN A 253 -9.34 -11.96 -14.60
C GLN A 253 -9.88 -11.08 -13.46
N ASP A 254 -8.98 -10.38 -12.79
CA ASP A 254 -9.19 -9.50 -11.63
C ASP A 254 -9.77 -10.21 -10.38
N LYS A 255 -9.74 -11.55 -10.36
CA LYS A 255 -10.14 -12.39 -9.21
C LYS A 255 -8.97 -13.07 -8.51
N SER A 256 -7.73 -12.71 -8.85
CA SER A 256 -6.57 -13.13 -8.06
C SER A 256 -6.74 -12.68 -6.61
N TYR A 257 -6.17 -13.43 -5.65
CA TYR A 257 -6.29 -13.04 -4.24
C TYR A 257 -5.70 -11.64 -4.01
N VAL A 258 -4.65 -11.27 -4.75
CA VAL A 258 -4.02 -9.95 -4.70
C VAL A 258 -4.99 -8.86 -5.18
N SER A 259 -5.73 -9.11 -6.26
CA SER A 259 -6.73 -8.16 -6.78
C SER A 259 -7.90 -7.98 -5.81
N GLN A 260 -8.41 -9.09 -5.24
CA GLN A 260 -9.50 -9.06 -4.25
C GLN A 260 -9.07 -8.36 -2.96
N LEU A 261 -7.84 -8.63 -2.50
CA LEU A 261 -7.26 -7.93 -1.36
C LEU A 261 -7.12 -6.43 -1.66
N SER A 262 -6.57 -6.07 -2.83
CA SER A 262 -6.42 -4.67 -3.22
C SER A 262 -7.77 -3.97 -3.19
N GLN A 263 -8.77 -4.50 -3.88
CA GLN A 263 -10.11 -3.88 -4.00
C GLN A 263 -10.71 -3.41 -2.65
N LEU A 264 -10.49 -4.16 -1.57
CA LEU A 264 -11.02 -3.89 -0.23
C LEU A 264 -10.00 -3.25 0.72
N SER A 265 -8.72 -3.32 0.38
CA SER A 265 -7.63 -2.74 1.15
C SER A 265 -7.53 -1.22 0.94
N PRO A 266 -7.18 -0.46 1.98
CA PRO A 266 -6.83 0.94 1.83
C PRO A 266 -5.43 1.14 1.21
N TYR A 267 -4.60 0.09 1.11
CA TYR A 267 -3.30 0.11 0.43
C TYR A 267 -3.45 -0.27 -1.04
N ARG A 268 -2.51 0.20 -1.86
CA ARG A 268 -2.26 -0.39 -3.18
C ARG A 268 -1.47 -1.68 -3.00
N HIS A 269 -1.87 -2.74 -3.70
CA HIS A 269 -1.16 -4.01 -3.68
C HIS A 269 -0.43 -4.26 -4.99
N ILE A 270 0.68 -4.96 -4.87
CA ILE A 270 1.60 -5.25 -5.96
C ILE A 270 1.85 -6.75 -5.98
N ASN A 271 1.65 -7.38 -7.13
CA ASN A 271 1.98 -8.78 -7.31
C ASN A 271 3.45 -8.94 -7.70
N TYR A 272 4.21 -9.72 -6.91
CA TYR A 272 5.60 -10.06 -7.19
C TYR A 272 5.82 -11.59 -7.17
N GLY A 273 4.76 -12.33 -7.53
CA GLY A 273 4.74 -13.78 -7.60
C GLY A 273 5.26 -14.35 -8.91
N VAL A 274 6.03 -15.44 -8.85
CA VAL A 274 6.51 -16.18 -10.04
C VAL A 274 6.29 -17.68 -9.82
N SER A 275 5.69 -18.34 -10.81
CA SER A 275 5.41 -19.77 -10.73
C SER A 275 6.68 -20.60 -10.52
N GLY A 276 6.60 -21.63 -9.68
CA GLY A 276 7.71 -22.55 -9.41
C GLY A 276 8.84 -22.00 -8.55
N ASN A 277 8.77 -20.74 -8.08
CA ASN A 277 9.81 -20.18 -7.21
C ASN A 277 9.75 -20.79 -5.81
N ASP A 278 10.93 -21.15 -5.31
CA ASP A 278 11.23 -21.34 -3.90
C ASP A 278 11.82 -20.05 -3.27
N LEU A 279 12.15 -20.08 -1.99
CA LEU A 279 12.73 -18.94 -1.29
C LEU A 279 14.07 -18.47 -1.89
N LEU A 280 14.92 -19.38 -2.39
CA LEU A 280 16.20 -18.99 -3.00
C LEU A 280 15.99 -18.27 -4.32
N ASN A 281 15.01 -18.69 -5.13
CA ASN A 281 14.63 -17.98 -6.34
C ASN A 281 14.06 -16.59 -6.01
N MET A 282 13.23 -16.49 -4.97
CA MET A 282 12.69 -15.20 -4.51
C MET A 282 13.82 -14.27 -4.06
N GLN A 283 14.78 -14.76 -3.27
CA GLN A 283 15.98 -14.00 -2.87
C GLN A 283 16.75 -13.50 -4.10
N SER A 284 17.06 -14.40 -5.05
CA SER A 284 17.79 -14.08 -6.27
C SER A 284 17.07 -13.00 -7.09
N ARG A 285 15.75 -13.07 -7.24
CA ARG A 285 14.98 -12.05 -7.96
C ARG A 285 15.03 -10.68 -7.29
N VAL A 286 14.99 -10.64 -5.96
CA VAL A 286 15.08 -9.36 -5.24
C VAL A 286 16.49 -8.78 -5.36
N LEU A 287 17.53 -9.59 -5.14
CA LEU A 287 18.93 -9.17 -5.25
C LEU A 287 19.31 -8.67 -6.65
N ASN A 288 18.82 -9.36 -7.68
CA ASN A 288 19.12 -9.05 -9.08
C ASN A 288 18.12 -8.06 -9.71
N ASP A 289 17.26 -7.41 -8.91
CA ASP A 289 16.29 -6.41 -9.35
C ASP A 289 15.37 -6.88 -10.50
N VAL A 290 15.00 -8.17 -10.49
CA VAL A 290 14.24 -8.81 -11.59
C VAL A 290 12.81 -8.29 -11.63
N GLN A 291 12.40 -7.74 -12.76
CA GLN A 291 11.03 -7.26 -12.93
C GLN A 291 10.01 -8.41 -12.96
N THR A 292 8.90 -8.24 -12.25
CA THR A 292 7.72 -9.11 -12.31
C THR A 292 6.50 -8.24 -12.61
N PHE A 293 5.66 -8.62 -13.57
CA PHE A 293 4.54 -7.79 -14.06
C PHE A 293 4.95 -6.34 -14.43
N GLY A 294 6.17 -6.16 -14.95
CA GLY A 294 6.70 -4.89 -15.45
C GLY A 294 7.41 -4.00 -14.43
N ALA A 295 7.58 -4.44 -13.17
CA ALA A 295 8.27 -3.66 -12.16
C ALA A 295 9.08 -4.53 -11.18
N SER A 296 10.19 -4.00 -10.68
CA SER A 296 11.05 -4.64 -9.67
C SER A 296 10.73 -4.14 -8.26
N LEU A 297 11.13 -4.88 -7.21
CA LEU A 297 10.95 -4.44 -5.82
C LEU A 297 11.50 -3.02 -5.59
N LYS A 298 12.70 -2.74 -6.11
CA LYS A 298 13.39 -1.45 -5.98
C LYS A 298 12.65 -0.32 -6.68
N SER A 299 12.09 -0.58 -7.87
CA SER A 299 11.35 0.42 -8.63
C SER A 299 10.03 0.82 -7.95
N MET A 300 9.37 -0.13 -7.29
CA MET A 300 8.05 0.06 -6.71
C MET A 300 8.08 0.66 -5.30
N LYS A 301 9.22 0.54 -4.61
CA LYS A 301 9.45 1.07 -3.25
C LYS A 301 8.29 0.80 -2.29
N PRO A 302 7.82 -0.46 -2.18
CA PRO A 302 6.71 -0.78 -1.30
C PRO A 302 7.09 -0.52 0.15
N ARG A 303 6.09 -0.21 0.97
CA ARG A 303 6.27 -0.05 2.41
C ARG A 303 6.37 -1.40 3.12
N PHE A 304 5.58 -2.38 2.66
CA PHE A 304 5.54 -3.72 3.23
C PHE A 304 5.79 -4.79 2.17
N ALA A 305 6.44 -5.89 2.57
CA ALA A 305 6.57 -7.11 1.78
C ALA A 305 5.86 -8.26 2.49
N PHE A 306 4.78 -8.76 1.90
CA PHE A 306 4.12 -9.98 2.32
C PHE A 306 4.86 -11.15 1.69
N ILE A 307 5.48 -11.99 2.52
CA ILE A 307 6.31 -13.12 2.08
C ILE A 307 5.51 -14.40 2.28
N ALA A 308 5.25 -15.12 1.19
CA ALA A 308 4.51 -16.38 1.18
C ALA A 308 5.23 -17.43 0.32
N SER A 309 5.87 -18.41 0.97
CA SER A 309 6.52 -19.55 0.29
C SER A 309 6.51 -20.79 1.18
N PHE A 310 6.28 -21.95 0.58
CA PHE A 310 6.49 -23.25 1.23
C PHE A 310 6.49 -24.44 0.28
N ALA A 311 5.50 -24.54 -0.63
CA ALA A 311 5.29 -25.77 -1.40
C ALA A 311 6.48 -26.13 -2.31
N ASN A 312 7.08 -25.12 -2.96
CA ASN A 312 8.26 -25.32 -3.79
C ASN A 312 9.55 -25.51 -2.96
N ASP A 313 9.53 -25.13 -1.68
CA ASP A 313 10.65 -25.35 -0.75
C ASP A 313 10.70 -26.80 -0.21
N SER A 314 9.87 -27.71 -0.74
CA SER A 314 9.78 -29.11 -0.31
C SER A 314 11.15 -29.81 -0.28
N ALA A 315 12.03 -29.54 -1.25
CA ALA A 315 13.38 -30.09 -1.29
C ALA A 315 14.24 -29.71 -0.06
N PHE A 316 14.01 -28.54 0.54
CA PHE A 316 14.70 -28.11 1.76
C PHE A 316 13.98 -28.62 3.00
N THR A 317 12.66 -28.44 3.06
CA THR A 317 11.86 -28.79 4.24
C THR A 317 11.83 -30.29 4.54
N LEU A 318 12.01 -31.16 3.53
CA LEU A 318 12.09 -32.62 3.71
C LEU A 318 13.44 -33.11 4.22
N VAL A 319 14.51 -32.37 3.97
CA VAL A 319 15.85 -32.71 4.48
C VAL A 319 15.99 -32.21 5.91
N ASP A 320 15.78 -30.91 6.11
CA ASP A 320 15.82 -30.28 7.43
C ASP A 320 15.03 -28.96 7.36
N LEU A 321 14.05 -28.81 8.26
CA LEU A 321 13.23 -27.62 8.33
C LEU A 321 14.06 -26.36 8.63
N THR A 322 15.24 -26.49 9.25
CA THR A 322 16.15 -25.38 9.51
C THR A 322 16.65 -24.71 8.22
N TYR A 323 16.81 -25.45 7.11
CA TYR A 323 17.18 -24.84 5.82
C TYR A 323 16.10 -23.91 5.28
N TYR A 324 14.82 -24.28 5.42
CA TYR A 324 13.71 -23.39 5.09
C TYR A 324 13.71 -22.14 5.99
N GLN A 325 14.00 -22.31 7.28
CA GLN A 325 14.09 -21.17 8.20
C GLN A 325 15.22 -20.22 7.80
N GLU A 326 16.43 -20.72 7.55
CA GLU A 326 17.56 -19.91 7.09
C GLU A 326 17.29 -19.18 5.78
N ASN A 327 16.66 -19.85 4.81
CA ASN A 327 16.28 -19.22 3.55
C ASN A 327 15.20 -18.14 3.75
N THR A 328 14.31 -18.30 4.72
CA THR A 328 13.33 -17.26 5.07
C THR A 328 14.03 -16.06 5.72
N ARG A 329 14.95 -16.29 6.67
CA ARG A 329 15.76 -15.23 7.31
C ARG A 329 16.50 -14.38 6.29
N ARG A 330 17.18 -15.01 5.33
CA ARG A 330 17.89 -14.30 4.26
C ARG A 330 16.98 -13.40 3.43
N LEU A 331 15.78 -13.87 3.08
CA LEU A 331 14.83 -13.05 2.33
C LEU A 331 14.32 -11.86 3.16
N ILE A 332 14.12 -12.06 4.47
CA ILE A 332 13.78 -10.99 5.42
C ILE A 332 14.89 -9.95 5.46
N ASP A 333 16.16 -10.37 5.63
CA ASP A 333 17.32 -9.47 5.68
C ASP A 333 17.43 -8.64 4.39
N ILE A 334 17.23 -9.26 3.23
CA ILE A 334 17.22 -8.58 1.94
C ILE A 334 16.09 -7.54 1.88
N CYS A 335 14.87 -7.87 2.31
CA CYS A 335 13.76 -6.91 2.34
C CYS A 335 14.07 -5.70 3.25
N LEU A 336 14.63 -5.96 4.43
CA LEU A 336 15.03 -4.93 5.39
C LEU A 336 16.13 -4.03 4.82
N ALA A 337 17.11 -4.60 4.10
CA ALA A 337 18.16 -3.84 3.42
C ALA A 337 17.60 -2.90 2.33
N HIS A 338 16.45 -3.23 1.74
CA HIS A 338 15.71 -2.35 0.82
C HIS A 338 14.83 -1.31 1.53
N GLY A 339 14.82 -1.26 2.87
CA GLY A 339 13.95 -0.39 3.66
C GLY A 339 12.48 -0.81 3.64
N VAL A 340 12.20 -2.08 3.31
CA VAL A 340 10.83 -2.62 3.23
C VAL A 340 10.55 -3.46 4.47
N GLN A 341 9.42 -3.23 5.14
CA GLN A 341 9.04 -3.99 6.32
C GLN A 341 8.44 -5.35 5.92
N PRO A 342 9.08 -6.49 6.26
CA PRO A 342 8.52 -7.80 5.96
C PRO A 342 7.38 -8.16 6.90
N VAL A 343 6.43 -8.92 6.37
CA VAL A 343 5.33 -9.59 7.07
C VAL A 343 5.28 -11.02 6.57
N LEU A 344 5.42 -11.98 7.48
CA LEU A 344 5.37 -13.40 7.12
C LEU A 344 3.94 -13.87 6.97
N ILE A 345 3.70 -14.66 5.93
CA ILE A 345 2.42 -15.29 5.67
C ILE A 345 2.64 -16.81 5.74
N SER A 346 1.94 -17.49 6.65
CA SER A 346 1.98 -18.95 6.67
C SER A 346 1.39 -19.50 5.37
N TYR A 347 2.03 -20.50 4.78
CA TYR A 347 1.44 -21.20 3.65
C TYR A 347 0.26 -22.06 4.12
N PHE A 348 -0.86 -22.05 3.40
CA PHE A 348 -2.12 -22.62 3.90
C PHE A 348 -2.09 -24.16 4.16
N LEU A 349 -1.11 -24.88 3.61
CA LEU A 349 -0.92 -26.32 3.80
C LEU A 349 0.03 -26.71 4.97
N MET A 350 0.54 -25.74 5.73
CA MET A 350 1.50 -26.00 6.81
C MET A 350 0.93 -26.87 7.93
N ASN A 351 1.76 -27.77 8.49
CA ASN A 351 1.52 -28.51 9.72
C ASN A 351 1.93 -27.73 10.98
N SER A 352 1.61 -28.26 12.17
CA SER A 352 1.90 -27.58 13.44
C SER A 352 3.40 -27.31 13.66
N THR A 353 4.28 -28.21 13.22
CA THR A 353 5.74 -28.03 13.34
C THR A 353 6.22 -26.91 12.42
N GLN A 354 5.75 -26.89 11.17
CA GLN A 354 6.07 -25.84 10.20
C GLN A 354 5.52 -24.48 10.64
N HIS A 355 4.30 -24.45 11.18
CA HIS A 355 3.70 -23.27 11.79
C HIS A 355 4.58 -22.70 12.92
N GLN A 356 5.09 -23.55 13.81
CA GLN A 356 6.02 -23.14 14.88
C GLN A 356 7.34 -22.60 14.31
N ALA A 357 7.87 -23.20 13.24
CA ALA A 357 9.10 -22.75 12.60
C ALA A 357 8.98 -21.36 11.96
N VAL A 358 7.83 -21.02 11.36
CA VAL A 358 7.60 -19.65 10.86
C VAL A 358 7.40 -18.67 12.02
N LYS A 359 6.71 -19.10 13.09
CA LYS A 359 6.53 -18.27 14.30
C LYS A 359 7.86 -17.90 14.95
N SER A 360 8.79 -18.85 15.07
CA SER A 360 10.09 -18.57 15.69
C SER A 360 10.87 -17.50 14.94
N ILE A 361 10.81 -17.50 13.61
CA ILE A 361 11.46 -16.48 12.76
C ILE A 361 10.77 -15.12 12.95
N ALA A 362 9.44 -15.10 12.96
CA ALA A 362 8.69 -13.86 13.19
C ALA A 362 9.02 -13.22 14.54
N ASP A 363 9.15 -14.04 15.59
CA ASP A 363 9.54 -13.59 16.94
C ASP A 363 10.97 -13.07 17.00
N GLU A 364 11.91 -13.76 16.34
CA GLU A 364 13.32 -13.38 16.24
C GLU A 364 13.49 -11.98 15.63
N TYR A 365 12.78 -11.71 14.54
CA TYR A 365 12.83 -10.42 13.82
C TYR A 365 11.84 -9.39 14.34
N GLN A 366 10.97 -9.74 15.31
CA GLN A 366 9.88 -8.91 15.80
C GLN A 366 8.95 -8.40 14.70
N ILE A 367 8.68 -9.24 13.70
CA ILE A 367 7.84 -8.90 12.55
C ILE A 367 6.44 -9.52 12.65
N PRO A 368 5.43 -8.89 12.01
CA PRO A 368 4.08 -9.43 12.00
C PRO A 368 4.00 -10.76 11.22
N ILE A 369 3.06 -11.60 11.64
CA ILE A 369 2.73 -12.86 10.98
C ILE A 369 1.22 -13.00 10.75
N ILE A 370 0.83 -13.49 9.57
CA ILE A 370 -0.55 -13.75 9.18
C ILE A 370 -0.74 -15.26 8.97
N TRP A 371 -1.74 -15.82 9.64
CA TRP A 371 -1.99 -17.26 9.72
C TRP A 371 -3.09 -17.73 8.75
N ASN A 372 -2.72 -17.95 7.48
CA ASN A 372 -3.63 -18.53 6.48
C ASN A 372 -3.88 -20.03 6.68
N ASP A 373 -2.91 -20.76 7.23
CA ASP A 373 -3.02 -22.19 7.54
C ASP A 373 -4.11 -22.48 8.58
N VAL A 374 -4.27 -21.57 9.55
CA VAL A 374 -5.33 -21.66 10.57
C VAL A 374 -6.70 -21.59 9.94
N LEU A 375 -6.93 -20.62 9.03
CA LEU A 375 -8.20 -20.53 8.30
C LEU A 375 -8.44 -21.82 7.50
N ASN A 376 -7.43 -22.31 6.77
CA ASN A 376 -7.55 -23.53 5.99
C ASN A 376 -7.94 -24.74 6.84
N ARG A 377 -7.33 -24.92 8.03
CA ARG A 377 -7.71 -25.98 8.98
C ARG A 377 -9.14 -25.85 9.48
N GLN A 378 -9.60 -24.63 9.74
CA GLN A 378 -10.96 -24.36 10.24
C GLN A 378 -12.06 -24.61 9.20
N VAL A 379 -11.72 -24.53 7.91
CA VAL A 379 -12.63 -24.84 6.77
C VAL A 379 -12.35 -26.20 6.15
N GLY A 380 -11.59 -27.03 6.85
CA GLY A 380 -11.52 -28.43 6.51
C GLY A 380 -10.42 -28.89 5.58
N PHE A 381 -9.38 -28.07 5.47
CA PHE A 381 -8.15 -28.38 4.77
C PHE A 381 -8.41 -28.61 3.28
N TYR A 382 -8.43 -27.50 2.53
CA TYR A 382 -8.47 -27.55 1.08
C TYR A 382 -7.30 -28.37 0.53
N ASP A 383 -7.63 -29.42 -0.22
CA ASP A 383 -6.68 -30.36 -0.83
C ASP A 383 -7.11 -30.77 -2.25
N ALA A 384 -6.32 -31.66 -2.85
CA ALA A 384 -6.53 -32.18 -4.21
C ALA A 384 -7.70 -33.19 -4.35
N ALA A 385 -8.54 -33.37 -3.34
CA ALA A 385 -9.75 -34.18 -3.41
C ALA A 385 -11.03 -33.33 -3.31
N THR A 386 -10.91 -32.01 -3.07
CA THR A 386 -12.04 -31.12 -2.84
C THR A 386 -12.66 -30.58 -4.14
N LEU A 387 -13.92 -30.13 -4.16
CA LEU A 387 -14.43 -29.43 -5.35
C LEU A 387 -13.69 -28.12 -5.59
N PHE A 388 -13.66 -27.67 -6.85
CA PHE A 388 -12.97 -26.46 -7.28
C PHE A 388 -11.45 -26.53 -7.06
N HIS A 389 -10.90 -27.74 -6.95
CA HIS A 389 -9.50 -27.89 -6.64
C HIS A 389 -8.61 -27.87 -7.86
N GLN A 390 -7.47 -27.24 -7.71
CA GLN A 390 -6.23 -27.65 -8.34
C GLN A 390 -5.20 -27.45 -7.25
N TRP A 391 -4.00 -28.01 -7.32
CA TRP A 391 -2.99 -27.78 -6.26
C TRP A 391 -2.71 -26.29 -5.97
N HIS A 392 -3.27 -25.37 -6.77
CA HIS A 392 -3.40 -23.94 -6.56
C HIS A 392 -4.82 -23.49 -6.17
N THR A 393 -4.92 -22.43 -5.36
CA THR A 393 -6.20 -21.76 -5.13
C THR A 393 -6.64 -21.00 -6.40
N GLY A 394 -7.90 -21.13 -6.78
CA GLY A 394 -8.57 -20.36 -7.83
C GLY A 394 -9.56 -19.32 -7.30
N THR A 395 -10.58 -19.01 -8.11
CA THR A 395 -11.52 -17.91 -7.83
C THR A 395 -12.31 -18.07 -6.53
N ARG A 396 -12.84 -19.27 -6.23
CA ARG A 396 -13.70 -19.49 -5.04
C ARG A 396 -12.92 -19.52 -3.73
N ASN A 397 -11.78 -20.19 -3.76
CA ASN A 397 -10.96 -20.52 -2.60
C ASN A 397 -9.75 -19.60 -2.42
N GLY A 398 -9.50 -18.65 -3.32
CA GLY A 398 -8.49 -17.60 -3.14
C GLY A 398 -8.66 -16.80 -1.85
N GLY A 399 -9.85 -16.81 -1.24
CA GLY A 399 -10.10 -16.27 0.09
C GLY A 399 -9.26 -16.87 1.21
N LEU A 400 -8.74 -18.10 1.05
CA LEU A 400 -7.76 -18.67 1.98
C LEU A 400 -6.51 -17.80 2.14
N TRP A 401 -6.17 -17.01 1.12
CA TRP A 401 -5.06 -16.07 1.13
C TRP A 401 -5.47 -14.67 1.58
N TRP A 402 -6.42 -14.05 0.88
CA TRP A 402 -6.67 -12.62 1.05
C TRP A 402 -7.49 -12.28 2.29
N LEU A 403 -8.30 -13.20 2.83
CA LEU A 403 -9.16 -12.89 3.96
C LEU A 403 -8.39 -12.65 5.27
N PRO A 404 -7.46 -13.53 5.70
CA PRO A 404 -6.66 -13.25 6.89
C PRO A 404 -5.76 -12.02 6.72
N MET A 405 -5.23 -11.81 5.51
CA MET A 405 -4.46 -10.61 5.16
C MET A 405 -5.28 -9.33 5.31
N LEU A 406 -6.54 -9.32 4.85
CA LEU A 406 -7.40 -8.16 4.96
C LEU A 406 -7.73 -7.84 6.43
N GLU A 407 -7.96 -8.84 7.26
CA GLU A 407 -8.21 -8.64 8.70
C GLU A 407 -7.00 -8.03 9.42
N TYR A 408 -5.79 -8.40 9.02
CA TYR A 408 -4.58 -7.74 9.49
C TYR A 408 -4.48 -6.29 8.99
N ILE A 409 -4.72 -6.06 7.70
CA ILE A 409 -4.60 -4.72 7.08
C ILE A 409 -5.65 -3.74 7.61
N LYS A 410 -6.87 -4.19 7.92
CA LYS A 410 -7.94 -3.35 8.51
C LYS A 410 -7.53 -2.69 9.84
N GLN A 411 -6.57 -3.28 10.55
CA GLN A 411 -6.02 -2.72 11.79
C GLN A 411 -4.99 -1.62 11.52
N GLN A 412 -4.54 -1.47 10.28
CA GLN A 412 -3.51 -0.53 9.88
C GLN A 412 -4.12 0.74 9.30
N LYS A 413 -3.49 1.89 9.57
CA LYS A 413 -3.88 3.19 9.00
C LYS A 413 -2.82 3.63 7.99
N PRO A 414 -2.98 3.34 6.68
CA PRO A 414 -2.09 3.93 5.68
C PRO A 414 -2.24 5.44 5.67
N MET A 415 -1.11 6.11 5.49
CA MET A 415 -1.08 7.56 5.47
C MET A 415 -0.98 8.08 4.03
N ARG A 416 -0.13 7.49 3.19
CA ARG A 416 0.04 7.94 1.80
C ARG A 416 -0.43 6.88 0.83
N THR A 417 -1.58 7.02 0.20
CA THR A 417 -2.07 6.00 -0.75
C THR A 417 -2.69 6.62 -1.99
N LEU A 418 -2.54 5.92 -3.11
CA LEU A 418 -3.15 6.31 -4.38
C LEU A 418 -3.80 5.08 -4.99
N LYS A 419 -5.13 5.09 -5.09
CA LYS A 419 -5.91 3.99 -5.65
C LYS A 419 -6.87 4.48 -6.71
N ILE A 420 -6.97 3.75 -7.81
CA ILE A 420 -7.75 4.16 -8.98
C ILE A 420 -8.77 3.08 -9.32
N PHE A 421 -10.00 3.50 -9.60
CA PHE A 421 -11.12 2.62 -9.85
C PHE A 421 -11.89 3.06 -11.09
N ARG A 422 -12.46 2.11 -11.81
CA ARG A 422 -13.46 2.30 -12.86
C ARG A 422 -14.86 2.12 -12.28
N LYS A 423 -15.87 2.76 -12.88
CA LYS A 423 -17.26 2.38 -12.61
C LYS A 423 -17.45 0.90 -12.98
N ARG A 424 -18.02 0.11 -12.07
CA ARG A 424 -18.30 -1.30 -12.33
C ARG A 424 -19.34 -1.40 -13.45
N PRO A 425 -19.11 -2.15 -14.54
CA PRO A 425 -20.02 -2.19 -15.69
C PRO A 425 -21.46 -2.62 -15.34
N GLY A 426 -21.63 -3.51 -14.37
CA GLY A 426 -22.96 -3.95 -13.92
C GLY A 426 -23.68 -3.00 -12.96
N PHE A 427 -23.06 -1.88 -12.55
CA PHE A 427 -23.70 -0.90 -11.67
C PHE A 427 -24.46 0.15 -12.49
N VAL A 428 -25.77 0.21 -12.31
CA VAL A 428 -26.64 1.19 -12.96
C VAL A 428 -26.67 2.47 -12.12
N SER A 429 -26.24 3.59 -12.70
CA SER A 429 -26.32 4.93 -12.11
C SER A 429 -27.26 5.81 -12.96
N SER A 430 -28.29 6.37 -12.34
CA SER A 430 -29.19 7.35 -12.98
C SER A 430 -28.64 8.77 -12.87
N SER A 431 -27.79 9.02 -11.88
CA SER A 431 -27.12 10.31 -11.67
C SER A 431 -25.73 10.12 -11.07
N ASP A 432 -24.91 11.17 -11.10
CA ASP A 432 -23.58 11.16 -10.45
C ASP A 432 -23.69 10.92 -8.93
N ALA A 433 -24.81 11.29 -8.30
CA ALA A 433 -25.04 11.08 -6.88
C ALA A 433 -25.11 9.59 -6.49
N ASP A 434 -25.52 8.72 -7.41
CA ASP A 434 -25.59 7.26 -7.17
C ASP A 434 -24.20 6.63 -7.00
N LEU A 435 -23.16 7.32 -7.47
CA LEU A 435 -21.76 6.87 -7.40
C LEU A 435 -21.07 7.26 -6.09
N LEU A 436 -21.71 8.04 -5.21
CA LEU A 436 -21.28 8.23 -3.82
C LEU A 436 -21.40 6.91 -3.05
N PHE A 437 -20.64 6.77 -1.96
CA PHE A 437 -20.64 5.53 -1.17
C PHE A 437 -20.53 5.76 0.34
N LYS A 438 -21.11 4.85 1.13
CA LYS A 438 -21.13 4.90 2.60
C LYS A 438 -20.06 4.06 3.30
N SER A 439 -19.49 3.06 2.62
CA SER A 439 -18.49 2.14 3.17
C SER A 439 -17.56 1.60 2.07
N THR A 440 -16.50 0.89 2.47
CA THR A 440 -15.59 0.22 1.52
C THR A 440 -16.31 -0.82 0.65
N VAL A 441 -17.25 -1.59 1.22
CA VAL A 441 -18.02 -2.58 0.45
C VAL A 441 -19.01 -1.90 -0.49
N ASP A 442 -19.68 -0.83 -0.05
CA ASP A 442 -20.55 -0.03 -0.92
C ASP A 442 -19.77 0.65 -2.05
N LYS A 443 -18.54 1.10 -1.78
CA LYS A 443 -17.60 1.56 -2.82
C LYS A 443 -17.31 0.43 -3.81
N ALA A 444 -16.98 -0.78 -3.35
CA ALA A 444 -16.65 -1.93 -4.21
C ALA A 444 -17.83 -2.40 -5.07
N LYS A 445 -19.08 -2.20 -4.62
CA LYS A 445 -20.31 -2.41 -5.41
C LYS A 445 -20.34 -1.51 -6.65
N LYS A 446 -19.91 -0.26 -6.52
CA LYS A 446 -20.00 0.80 -7.54
C LYS A 446 -18.73 0.92 -8.39
N TRP A 447 -17.59 0.66 -7.76
CA TRP A 447 -16.27 0.96 -8.28
C TRP A 447 -15.39 -0.30 -8.24
N LYS A 448 -14.82 -0.65 -9.39
CA LYS A 448 -13.87 -1.75 -9.56
C LYS A 448 -12.46 -1.18 -9.71
N GLU A 449 -11.50 -1.66 -8.92
CA GLU A 449 -10.12 -1.20 -9.02
C GLU A 449 -9.54 -1.48 -10.42
N ILE A 450 -8.61 -0.64 -10.87
CA ILE A 450 -7.84 -0.94 -12.09
C ILE A 450 -7.04 -2.25 -11.92
N THR A 451 -6.64 -2.85 -13.04
CA THR A 451 -6.01 -4.17 -13.07
C THR A 451 -4.70 -4.16 -12.28
N VAL A 452 -4.59 -5.05 -11.28
CA VAL A 452 -3.34 -5.37 -10.59
C VAL A 452 -2.67 -6.54 -11.32
N GLY A 453 -1.34 -6.58 -11.43
CA GLY A 453 -0.65 -7.63 -12.18
C GLY A 453 -1.02 -9.05 -11.69
N HIS A 454 -1.41 -9.94 -12.60
CA HIS A 454 -1.65 -11.37 -12.30
C HIS A 454 -1.74 -12.21 -13.59
N TYR A 455 -1.71 -13.53 -13.45
CA TYR A 455 -2.17 -14.44 -14.50
C TYR A 455 -3.66 -14.75 -14.30
N SER A 456 -4.34 -15.13 -15.37
CA SER A 456 -5.72 -15.62 -15.33
C SER A 456 -5.88 -16.81 -16.26
N LEU A 457 -6.90 -17.63 -16.06
CA LEU A 457 -7.25 -18.68 -17.01
C LEU A 457 -7.55 -18.09 -18.39
N ALA A 458 -7.01 -18.67 -19.46
CA ALA A 458 -7.36 -18.23 -20.81
C ALA A 458 -8.83 -18.52 -21.14
N ASN A 459 -9.33 -19.68 -20.69
CA ASN A 459 -10.76 -19.98 -20.70
C ASN A 459 -11.35 -19.75 -19.29
N GLU A 460 -11.74 -18.50 -19.04
CA GLU A 460 -12.26 -18.10 -17.73
C GLU A 460 -13.54 -18.86 -17.34
N TYR A 461 -14.31 -19.41 -18.28
CA TYR A 461 -15.55 -20.16 -17.97
C TYR A 461 -15.34 -21.48 -17.22
N LYS A 462 -14.10 -21.99 -17.13
CA LYS A 462 -13.78 -23.24 -16.42
C LYS A 462 -13.26 -23.01 -14.99
N TYR A 463 -13.47 -21.83 -14.41
CA TYR A 463 -12.94 -21.48 -13.08
C TYR A 463 -13.43 -22.37 -11.93
N ASP A 464 -14.55 -23.08 -12.11
CA ASP A 464 -15.12 -24.03 -11.14
C ASP A 464 -14.79 -25.50 -11.46
N GLU A 465 -14.10 -25.77 -12.56
CA GLU A 465 -13.81 -27.12 -13.04
C GLU A 465 -12.31 -27.44 -13.01
N LEU A 466 -11.59 -26.74 -12.12
CA LEU A 466 -10.12 -26.78 -12.01
C LEU A 466 -9.57 -28.21 -11.83
N ASP A 467 -10.38 -29.07 -11.21
CA ASP A 467 -10.11 -30.45 -10.85
C ASP A 467 -10.42 -31.44 -11.99
N SER A 468 -10.83 -30.91 -13.14
CA SER A 468 -11.11 -31.66 -14.37
C SER A 468 -10.45 -31.04 -15.60
N LEU A 469 -9.59 -30.03 -15.43
CA LEU A 469 -8.87 -29.41 -16.53
C LEU A 469 -7.94 -30.42 -17.18
N ALA A 470 -8.13 -30.67 -18.47
CA ALA A 470 -7.18 -31.44 -19.25
C ALA A 470 -5.86 -30.65 -19.43
N ALA A 471 -4.76 -31.33 -19.72
CA ALA A 471 -3.46 -30.67 -19.93
C ALA A 471 -3.50 -29.54 -20.99
N GLY A 472 -4.36 -29.66 -22.01
CA GLY A 472 -4.58 -28.61 -23.03
C GLY A 472 -5.47 -27.44 -22.60
N ASP A 473 -6.21 -27.58 -21.50
CA ASP A 473 -7.06 -26.52 -20.94
C ASP A 473 -6.28 -25.57 -20.00
N LEU A 474 -5.06 -25.94 -19.62
CA LEU A 474 -4.17 -25.18 -18.74
C LEU A 474 -3.36 -24.17 -19.54
N SER A 475 -4.05 -23.13 -20.02
CA SER A 475 -3.42 -21.95 -20.62
C SER A 475 -3.78 -20.69 -19.83
N TRP A 476 -2.85 -19.75 -19.80
CA TRP A 476 -2.94 -18.56 -18.97
C TRP A 476 -2.70 -17.28 -19.76
N THR A 477 -3.44 -16.25 -19.40
CA THR A 477 -3.26 -14.90 -19.95
C THR A 477 -2.64 -14.01 -18.89
N LEU A 478 -1.50 -13.40 -19.23
CA LEU A 478 -0.88 -12.35 -18.45
C LEU A 478 -1.79 -11.11 -18.46
N ARG A 479 -2.07 -10.57 -17.28
CA ARG A 479 -2.79 -9.31 -17.08
C ARG A 479 -1.80 -8.29 -16.55
N ASP A 480 -1.50 -7.29 -17.36
CA ASP A 480 -0.54 -6.26 -16.98
C ASP A 480 -1.03 -5.45 -15.79
N ASP A 481 -0.08 -5.01 -14.96
CA ASP A 481 -0.37 -4.09 -13.87
C ASP A 481 -0.57 -2.67 -14.41
N GLU A 482 -1.79 -2.14 -14.27
CA GLU A 482 -2.13 -0.81 -14.77
C GLU A 482 -1.54 0.32 -13.92
N TYR A 483 -1.21 0.08 -12.65
CA TYR A 483 -0.44 1.05 -11.86
C TYR A 483 1.00 1.14 -12.37
N VAL A 484 1.61 0.04 -12.79
CA VAL A 484 2.94 0.05 -13.42
C VAL A 484 2.89 0.80 -14.76
N LYS A 485 1.82 0.63 -15.56
CA LYS A 485 1.62 1.43 -16.78
C LYS A 485 1.62 2.93 -16.47
N LEU A 486 0.85 3.35 -15.47
CA LEU A 486 0.82 4.76 -15.04
C LEU A 486 2.16 5.25 -14.49
N ALA A 487 2.87 4.43 -13.71
CA ALA A 487 4.22 4.77 -13.23
C ALA A 487 5.21 5.01 -14.39
N ASN A 488 5.04 4.24 -15.48
CA ASN A 488 5.82 4.35 -16.71
C ASN A 488 5.19 5.31 -17.75
N LYS A 489 4.24 6.16 -17.34
CA LYS A 489 3.55 7.14 -18.21
C LYS A 489 2.84 6.54 -19.42
N THR A 490 2.51 5.25 -19.36
CA THR A 490 1.74 4.56 -20.39
C THR A 490 0.25 4.79 -20.14
N PRO A 491 -0.50 5.36 -21.12
CA PRO A 491 -1.91 5.67 -20.92
C PRO A 491 -2.78 4.44 -20.65
N ILE A 492 -3.71 4.55 -19.70
CA ILE A 492 -4.82 3.60 -19.50
C ILE A 492 -6.15 4.30 -19.78
N SER A 493 -7.13 3.57 -20.31
CA SER A 493 -8.40 4.14 -20.75
C SER A 493 -9.54 3.96 -19.75
N PHE A 494 -10.44 4.95 -19.72
CA PHE A 494 -11.69 4.98 -18.98
C PHE A 494 -12.82 5.33 -19.94
N SER A 495 -13.88 4.53 -19.94
CA SER A 495 -15.01 4.70 -20.87
C SER A 495 -15.97 5.80 -20.47
N ASP A 496 -16.09 6.11 -19.17
CA ASP A 496 -17.16 6.99 -18.66
C ASP A 496 -16.80 7.63 -17.30
N TYR A 497 -16.33 6.84 -16.33
CA TYR A 497 -15.96 7.36 -15.01
C TYR A 497 -14.69 6.72 -14.46
N ALA A 498 -13.94 7.51 -13.69
CA ALA A 498 -12.94 7.04 -12.76
C ALA A 498 -13.18 7.60 -11.36
N LEU A 499 -12.78 6.83 -10.35
CA LEU A 499 -12.64 7.29 -8.98
C LEU A 499 -11.18 7.15 -8.57
N ILE A 500 -10.62 8.20 -7.98
CA ILE A 500 -9.28 8.21 -7.40
C ILE A 500 -9.44 8.45 -5.90
N GLU A 501 -8.95 7.50 -5.10
CA GLU A 501 -8.82 7.61 -3.65
C GLU A 501 -7.38 8.03 -3.33
N ILE A 502 -7.23 9.18 -2.69
CA ILE A 502 -5.95 9.78 -2.33
C ILE A 502 -5.88 9.84 -0.79
N GLY A 503 -4.99 9.07 -0.18
CA GLY A 503 -4.64 9.18 1.24
C GLY A 503 -3.42 10.08 1.41
N LEU A 504 -3.50 11.05 2.33
CA LEU A 504 -2.40 11.94 2.69
C LEU A 504 -1.93 11.70 4.13
N ASP A 505 -0.64 11.88 4.38
CA ASP A 505 -0.04 11.79 5.72
C ASP A 505 -0.22 13.07 6.54
N ALA A 506 -1.34 13.76 6.34
CA ALA A 506 -1.75 14.93 7.10
C ALA A 506 -3.27 14.95 7.23
N LEU A 507 -3.75 15.49 8.35
CA LEU A 507 -5.18 15.72 8.57
C LEU A 507 -5.60 17.06 7.95
N GLN A 508 -6.88 17.18 7.61
CA GLN A 508 -7.46 18.40 7.00
C GLN A 508 -7.07 19.70 7.71
N LYS A 509 -6.95 19.69 9.05
CA LYS A 509 -6.66 20.88 9.85
C LYS A 509 -5.21 21.39 9.70
N HIS A 510 -4.32 20.52 9.25
CA HIS A 510 -2.89 20.78 9.07
C HIS A 510 -2.56 21.14 7.63
N LEU A 511 -3.41 20.73 6.69
CA LEU A 511 -3.23 20.95 5.26
C LEU A 511 -3.57 22.41 4.89
N SER A 512 -2.67 23.02 4.10
CA SER A 512 -2.84 24.37 3.58
C SER A 512 -3.07 24.41 2.07
N LEU A 513 -2.61 23.37 1.36
CA LEU A 513 -2.73 23.26 -0.09
C LEU A 513 -2.72 21.79 -0.49
N ILE A 514 -3.57 21.43 -1.47
CA ILE A 514 -3.48 20.19 -2.23
C ILE A 514 -3.56 20.54 -3.72
N GLU A 515 -2.62 20.04 -4.51
CA GLU A 515 -2.62 20.15 -5.97
C GLU A 515 -2.59 18.75 -6.57
N ILE A 516 -3.61 18.41 -7.35
CA ILE A 516 -3.71 17.13 -8.05
C ILE A 516 -3.36 17.38 -9.52
N ASN A 517 -2.23 16.84 -9.96
CA ASN A 517 -1.78 16.91 -11.34
C ASN A 517 -2.25 15.65 -12.08
N LEU A 518 -2.93 15.84 -13.21
CA LEU A 518 -3.52 14.79 -14.01
C LEU A 518 -3.09 14.94 -15.47
N SER A 519 -2.44 13.92 -16.01
CA SER A 519 -2.15 13.85 -17.44
C SER A 519 -3.29 13.12 -18.15
N VAL A 520 -4.31 13.90 -18.52
CA VAL A 520 -5.57 13.41 -19.11
C VAL A 520 -5.67 13.82 -20.57
N VAL A 521 -6.05 12.88 -21.42
CA VAL A 521 -6.44 13.13 -22.82
C VAL A 521 -7.92 12.78 -22.97
N GLY A 522 -8.73 13.76 -23.35
CA GLY A 522 -10.18 13.68 -23.42
C GLY A 522 -10.86 14.89 -22.80
N THR A 523 -12.16 15.06 -23.03
CA THR A 523 -12.96 16.10 -22.36
C THR A 523 -13.56 15.51 -21.10
N VAL A 524 -13.19 16.06 -19.93
CA VAL A 524 -13.60 15.54 -18.63
C VAL A 524 -14.15 16.62 -17.71
N SER A 525 -14.97 16.20 -16.76
CA SER A 525 -15.35 17.00 -15.59
C SER A 525 -14.84 16.32 -14.32
N CYS A 526 -14.28 17.10 -13.41
CA CYS A 526 -13.68 16.61 -12.17
C CYS A 526 -14.53 17.02 -10.98
N TYR A 527 -14.71 16.10 -10.03
CA TYR A 527 -15.51 16.34 -8.83
C TYR A 527 -14.79 15.84 -7.60
N VAL A 528 -14.84 16.63 -6.52
CA VAL A 528 -14.39 16.18 -5.20
C VAL A 528 -15.59 15.87 -4.32
N ARG A 529 -15.47 14.87 -3.45
CA ARG A 529 -16.51 14.57 -2.47
C ARG A 529 -16.55 15.68 -1.41
N ASN A 530 -17.69 16.36 -1.30
CA ASN A 530 -17.98 17.37 -0.30
C ASN A 530 -18.91 16.83 0.80
N ASN A 531 -18.38 16.51 1.98
CA ASN A 531 -19.20 16.06 3.11
C ASN A 531 -19.83 17.21 3.91
N MET A 532 -19.41 18.45 3.65
CA MET A 532 -19.89 19.66 4.31
C MET A 532 -20.94 20.41 3.47
N ASP A 533 -21.46 19.78 2.41
CA ASP A 533 -22.50 20.39 1.57
C ASP A 533 -23.82 20.51 2.34
N LYS A 534 -24.32 21.74 2.51
CA LYS A 534 -25.56 22.00 3.24
C LYS A 534 -26.80 21.43 2.52
N SER A 535 -26.73 21.19 1.21
CA SER A 535 -27.87 20.64 0.47
C SER A 535 -28.16 19.17 0.81
N VAL A 536 -27.25 18.49 1.51
CA VAL A 536 -27.46 17.11 1.99
C VAL A 536 -27.78 17.05 3.48
N GLU A 537 -28.00 18.20 4.11
CA GLU A 537 -28.44 18.28 5.50
C GLU A 537 -29.80 17.59 5.67
N ILE A 538 -29.90 16.74 6.68
CA ILE A 538 -31.18 16.22 7.16
C ILE A 538 -31.68 17.19 8.22
N VAL A 539 -32.59 18.08 7.82
CA VAL A 539 -33.26 19.02 8.74
C VAL A 539 -33.93 18.22 9.86
N LYS A 540 -33.92 18.75 11.08
CA LYS A 540 -34.56 18.11 12.24
C LYS A 540 -36.07 17.96 12.00
N VAL A 541 -36.46 16.77 11.57
CA VAL A 541 -37.86 16.35 11.36
C VAL A 541 -38.08 14.96 11.98
N PRO A 542 -39.34 14.56 12.25
CA PRO A 542 -39.62 13.21 12.73
C PRO A 542 -39.15 12.14 11.73
N PRO A 543 -38.75 10.94 12.17
CA PRO A 543 -38.37 9.86 11.25
C PRO A 543 -39.48 9.45 10.27
N THR A 544 -40.75 9.73 10.58
CA THR A 544 -41.88 9.45 9.67
C THR A 544 -41.97 10.43 8.50
N ASP A 545 -41.20 11.53 8.52
CA ASP A 545 -41.20 12.52 7.45
C ASP A 545 -40.63 11.92 6.15
N PRO A 546 -41.31 12.09 4.99
CA PRO A 546 -40.83 11.58 3.71
C PRO A 546 -39.42 12.06 3.34
N ASN A 547 -39.02 13.28 3.71
CA ASN A 547 -37.68 13.80 3.44
C ASN A 547 -36.62 13.12 4.32
N TYR A 548 -36.94 12.80 5.58
CA TYR A 548 -36.05 12.00 6.41
C TYR A 548 -35.90 10.60 5.80
N GLN A 549 -37.02 9.93 5.52
CA GLN A 549 -37.03 8.59 4.94
C GLN A 549 -36.28 8.50 3.61
N ALA A 550 -36.37 9.55 2.79
CA ALA A 550 -35.65 9.63 1.52
C ALA A 550 -34.14 9.81 1.67
N ASN A 551 -33.60 10.23 2.82
CA ASN A 551 -32.20 10.66 2.94
C ASN A 551 -31.38 9.98 4.05
N TRP A 552 -32.00 9.43 5.10
CA TRP A 552 -31.29 8.93 6.29
C TRP A 552 -30.26 7.82 6.02
N ASN A 553 -30.52 6.96 5.02
CA ASN A 553 -29.63 5.85 4.64
C ASN A 553 -28.85 6.12 3.33
N LYS A 554 -28.93 7.34 2.79
CA LYS A 554 -28.15 7.70 1.59
C LYS A 554 -26.67 7.90 1.93
N PRO A 555 -25.76 7.71 0.96
CA PRO A 555 -24.37 8.11 1.13
C PRO A 555 -24.24 9.57 1.58
N ARG A 556 -23.30 9.83 2.50
CA ARG A 556 -23.07 11.18 3.04
C ARG A 556 -22.30 12.05 2.04
N GLY A 557 -22.63 13.34 2.00
CA GLY A 557 -21.96 14.32 1.15
C GLY A 557 -22.50 14.39 -0.28
N LYS A 558 -21.85 15.19 -1.11
CA LYS A 558 -22.21 15.46 -2.51
C LYS A 558 -20.96 15.54 -3.37
N TRP A 559 -21.07 15.27 -4.67
CA TRP A 559 -20.00 15.62 -5.62
C TRP A 559 -20.00 17.13 -5.90
N ARG A 560 -18.89 17.79 -5.63
CA ARG A 560 -18.66 19.22 -5.92
C ARG A 560 -17.74 19.33 -7.13
N LEU A 561 -18.18 20.03 -8.17
CA LEU A 561 -17.38 20.30 -9.36
C LEU A 561 -16.12 21.09 -8.98
N VAL A 562 -14.99 20.73 -9.57
CA VAL A 562 -13.71 21.43 -9.45
C VAL A 562 -13.08 21.63 -10.82
N ASP A 563 -12.40 22.75 -10.99
CA ASP A 563 -11.80 23.10 -12.27
C ASP A 563 -10.49 22.34 -12.51
N LEU A 564 -10.37 21.75 -13.71
CA LEU A 564 -9.13 21.18 -14.22
C LEU A 564 -8.47 22.19 -15.14
N ALA A 565 -7.65 23.08 -14.57
CA ALA A 565 -6.94 24.12 -15.31
C ALA A 565 -5.51 23.66 -15.63
N GLY A 566 -5.16 23.56 -16.91
CA GLY A 566 -3.82 23.15 -17.34
C GLY A 566 -3.41 21.75 -16.84
N GLY A 567 -4.37 20.83 -16.68
CA GLY A 567 -4.12 19.49 -16.12
C GLY A 567 -3.94 19.46 -14.60
N LYS A 568 -4.24 20.56 -13.90
CA LYS A 568 -4.11 20.69 -12.45
C LYS A 568 -5.45 21.03 -11.79
N ILE A 569 -5.72 20.40 -10.66
CA ILE A 569 -6.80 20.75 -9.73
C ILE A 569 -6.14 21.29 -8.46
N THR A 570 -6.53 22.48 -8.02
CA THR A 570 -5.99 23.10 -6.79
C THR A 570 -7.08 23.23 -5.74
N ILE A 571 -6.78 22.79 -4.52
CA ILE A 571 -7.65 22.87 -3.35
C ILE A 571 -6.91 23.66 -2.28
N TYR A 572 -7.39 24.87 -2.03
CA TYR A 572 -6.83 25.77 -1.03
C TYR A 572 -7.36 25.43 0.37
N LYS A 573 -6.65 25.91 1.39
CA LYS A 573 -6.96 25.70 2.82
C LYS A 573 -8.45 25.79 3.17
N ASP A 574 -9.13 26.82 2.69
CA ASP A 574 -10.55 27.07 3.01
C ASP A 574 -11.47 25.97 2.44
N ASP A 575 -11.07 25.33 1.33
CA ASP A 575 -11.80 24.25 0.68
C ASP A 575 -11.40 22.86 1.17
N VAL A 576 -10.23 22.70 1.80
CA VAL A 576 -9.71 21.40 2.27
C VAL A 576 -10.70 20.74 3.23
N ILE A 577 -11.25 21.50 4.19
CA ILE A 577 -12.21 20.98 5.18
C ILE A 577 -13.46 20.38 4.54
N SER A 578 -13.89 20.94 3.40
CA SER A 578 -15.05 20.43 2.66
C SER A 578 -14.70 19.21 1.82
N SER A 579 -13.46 19.11 1.34
CA SER A 579 -13.02 18.16 0.31
C SER A 579 -12.43 16.85 0.85
N MET A 580 -12.26 16.75 2.18
CA MET A 580 -11.62 15.63 2.84
C MET A 580 -12.56 14.81 3.71
N VAL A 581 -12.26 13.52 3.84
CA VAL A 581 -12.89 12.57 4.75
C VAL A 581 -11.81 11.93 5.60
N GLY A 582 -11.56 12.50 6.78
CA GLY A 582 -10.42 12.13 7.61
C GLY A 582 -9.10 12.57 6.94
N ASN A 583 -8.25 11.60 6.58
CA ASN A 583 -7.00 11.83 5.84
C ASN A 583 -7.13 11.50 4.34
N LYS A 584 -8.35 11.30 3.84
CA LYS A 584 -8.59 10.91 2.44
C LYS A 584 -9.29 12.00 1.65
N LEU A 585 -8.94 12.10 0.38
CA LEU A 585 -9.65 12.85 -0.65
C LEU A 585 -10.14 11.87 -1.72
N TYR A 586 -11.36 12.12 -2.20
CA TYR A 586 -11.98 11.32 -3.26
C TYR A 586 -12.26 12.22 -4.47
N LEU A 587 -11.60 11.91 -5.58
CA LEU A 587 -11.75 12.60 -6.86
C LEU A 587 -12.48 11.68 -7.84
N MET A 588 -13.64 12.10 -8.32
CA MET A 588 -14.33 11.47 -9.43
C MET A 588 -14.04 12.23 -10.72
N ILE A 589 -13.66 11.52 -11.77
CA ILE A 589 -13.48 12.06 -13.12
C ILE A 589 -14.57 11.47 -14.00
N LYS A 590 -15.29 12.33 -14.72
CA LYS A 590 -16.41 11.98 -15.60
C LYS A 590 -16.07 12.33 -17.04
N GLY A 591 -16.40 11.43 -17.96
CA GLY A 591 -16.11 11.52 -19.40
C GLY A 591 -15.31 10.31 -19.89
N ALA A 592 -15.23 10.14 -21.21
CA ALA A 592 -14.31 9.20 -21.82
C ALA A 592 -12.91 9.84 -21.93
N PHE A 593 -11.89 9.18 -21.37
CA PHE A 593 -10.53 9.72 -21.35
C PHE A 593 -9.47 8.63 -21.19
N SER A 594 -8.22 9.00 -21.45
CA SER A 594 -7.05 8.24 -21.00
C SER A 594 -6.24 9.00 -19.96
N LEU A 595 -5.75 8.30 -18.95
CA LEU A 595 -4.84 8.81 -17.92
C LEU A 595 -3.46 8.20 -18.14
N SER A 596 -2.42 9.03 -18.22
CA SER A 596 -1.03 8.54 -18.30
C SER A 596 -0.23 8.79 -17.03
N GLU A 597 -0.57 9.81 -16.24
CA GLU A 597 0.18 10.15 -15.04
C GLU A 597 -0.73 10.84 -14.01
N ILE A 598 -0.45 10.59 -12.73
CA ILE A 598 -1.05 11.30 -11.60
C ILE A 598 0.01 11.58 -10.54
N SER A 599 0.01 12.81 -10.01
CA SER A 599 0.75 13.16 -8.81
C SER A 599 -0.05 14.15 -7.96
N VAL A 600 0.21 14.15 -6.66
CA VAL A 600 -0.44 15.05 -5.70
C VAL A 600 0.63 15.79 -4.92
N ASN A 601 0.70 17.10 -5.09
CA ASN A 601 1.53 17.97 -4.25
C ASN A 601 0.69 18.49 -3.09
N TYR A 602 1.24 18.53 -1.88
CA TYR A 602 0.52 19.06 -0.73
C TYR A 602 1.47 19.67 0.29
N ILE A 603 0.94 20.63 1.04
CA ILE A 603 1.65 21.35 2.10
C ILE A 603 0.85 21.19 3.38
N ALA A 604 1.50 20.69 4.43
CA ALA A 604 0.95 20.67 5.78
C ALA A 604 1.93 21.26 6.80
N ASP A 605 1.40 21.84 7.87
CA ASP A 605 2.19 22.29 9.03
C ASP A 605 2.56 21.14 9.98
N LYS A 606 1.86 20.00 9.86
CA LYS A 606 2.14 18.77 10.59
C LYS A 606 1.85 17.56 9.73
N TYR A 607 2.82 16.65 9.69
CA TYR A 607 2.71 15.34 9.08
C TYR A 607 2.59 14.27 10.16
N GLU A 608 1.75 13.28 9.91
CA GLU A 608 1.49 12.16 10.82
C GLU A 608 2.28 10.94 10.35
N ASN A 609 2.99 10.30 11.27
CA ASN A 609 3.63 9.01 11.04
C ASN A 609 2.89 7.96 11.86
N SER A 610 2.12 7.09 11.19
CA SER A 610 1.62 5.88 11.83
C SER A 610 2.60 4.74 11.58
N LEU A 611 3.07 4.08 12.64
CA LEU A 611 3.63 2.73 12.52
C LEU A 611 2.47 1.73 12.59
N PRO A 612 2.61 0.56 11.95
CA PRO A 612 1.67 -0.52 12.16
C PRO A 612 1.55 -0.86 13.64
N THR A 613 0.34 -1.02 14.14
CA THR A 613 0.16 -1.59 15.48
C THR A 613 0.51 -3.07 15.45
N LEU A 614 1.51 -3.45 16.22
CA LEU A 614 1.90 -4.84 16.43
C LEU A 614 0.84 -5.55 17.28
N ASN A 615 0.13 -6.47 16.64
CA ASN A 615 -0.69 -7.54 17.21
C ASN A 615 -2.00 -7.17 17.91
N ASN A 616 -3.01 -7.99 17.61
CA ASN A 616 -4.19 -8.19 18.44
C ASN A 616 -3.76 -8.67 19.84
N ILE A 617 -4.23 -7.98 20.88
CA ILE A 617 -4.15 -8.50 22.26
C ILE A 617 -4.82 -9.88 22.25
N LYS A 618 -4.11 -10.92 22.71
CA LYS A 618 -4.69 -12.25 22.88
C LYS A 618 -5.86 -12.13 23.85
N GLN A 619 -7.07 -12.24 23.33
CA GLN A 619 -8.28 -12.26 24.14
C GLN A 619 -8.41 -13.62 24.79
N LYS A 620 -8.61 -13.65 26.11
CA LYS A 620 -9.09 -14.84 26.78
C LYS A 620 -10.60 -14.92 26.54
N LEU A 621 -11.06 -16.08 26.11
CA LEU A 621 -12.47 -16.33 25.81
C LEU A 621 -13.04 -17.32 26.82
N GLY A 622 -14.27 -17.08 27.27
CA GLY A 622 -15.05 -18.01 28.07
C GLY A 622 -15.55 -19.23 27.29
N SER A 623 -16.44 -20.00 27.90
CA SER A 623 -17.12 -21.12 27.24
C SER A 623 -18.15 -20.62 26.21
N GLU A 624 -18.56 -21.52 25.31
CA GLU A 624 -19.71 -21.28 24.43
C GLU A 624 -20.96 -21.01 25.26
N LEU A 625 -21.71 -19.97 24.88
CA LEU A 625 -22.94 -19.54 25.55
C LEU A 625 -24.20 -19.90 24.75
N LEU A 626 -24.09 -20.15 23.44
CA LEU A 626 -25.21 -20.65 22.66
C LEU A 626 -25.52 -22.09 23.04
N THR A 627 -26.80 -22.40 23.25
CA THR A 627 -27.27 -23.76 23.47
C THR A 627 -27.12 -24.62 22.21
N GLN A 628 -27.23 -24.00 21.04
CA GLN A 628 -27.06 -24.66 19.75
C GLN A 628 -26.21 -23.78 18.81
N PRO A 629 -24.92 -24.10 18.59
CA PRO A 629 -24.05 -23.33 17.71
C PRO A 629 -24.16 -23.72 16.22
N LEU A 630 -24.76 -24.87 15.88
CA LEU A 630 -24.83 -25.38 14.50
C LEU A 630 -26.17 -25.07 13.82
N LEU A 631 -26.16 -25.07 12.49
CA LEU A 631 -27.32 -24.71 11.63
C LEU A 631 -27.70 -25.81 10.63
N GLY A 632 -27.23 -27.04 10.82
CA GLY A 632 -27.65 -28.19 10.03
C GLY A 632 -29.11 -28.56 10.28
N SER A 633 -29.71 -29.37 9.41
CA SER A 633 -31.14 -29.72 9.44
C SER A 633 -31.63 -30.20 10.83
N ALA A 634 -30.87 -31.09 11.48
CA ALA A 634 -31.20 -31.60 12.82
C ALA A 634 -31.00 -30.56 13.94
N GLN A 635 -30.14 -29.57 13.73
CA GLN A 635 -29.79 -28.55 14.72
C GLN A 635 -30.63 -27.28 14.58
N LEU A 636 -31.26 -27.06 13.42
CA LEU A 636 -32.02 -25.86 13.12
C LEU A 636 -33.22 -25.66 14.06
N SER A 637 -33.78 -26.74 14.62
CA SER A 637 -34.85 -26.66 15.63
C SER A 637 -34.42 -26.00 16.95
N GLY A 638 -33.11 -25.87 17.20
CA GLY A 638 -32.57 -25.12 18.33
C GLY A 638 -32.52 -23.60 18.11
N TRP A 639 -32.92 -23.13 16.93
CA TRP A 639 -32.99 -21.72 16.58
C TRP A 639 -34.44 -21.26 16.40
N THR A 640 -34.73 -20.02 16.80
CA THR A 640 -35.96 -19.35 16.41
C THR A 640 -35.82 -18.87 14.97
N LEU A 641 -36.76 -19.26 14.10
CA LEU A 641 -36.74 -18.94 12.68
C LEU A 641 -37.78 -17.87 12.35
N GLY A 642 -37.45 -16.98 11.42
CA GLY A 642 -38.42 -16.10 10.78
C GLY A 642 -38.30 -16.19 9.26
N GLY A 643 -39.43 -16.13 8.56
CA GLY A 643 -39.49 -16.39 7.11
C GLY A 643 -39.24 -17.85 6.77
N SER A 644 -38.94 -18.13 5.49
CA SER A 644 -38.61 -19.48 5.02
C SER A 644 -37.11 -19.73 5.16
N VAL A 645 -36.71 -20.49 6.18
CA VAL A 645 -35.32 -20.92 6.40
C VAL A 645 -35.25 -22.43 6.27
N ALA A 646 -34.42 -22.92 5.34
CA ALA A 646 -34.14 -24.33 5.17
C ALA A 646 -32.63 -24.58 5.27
N SER A 647 -32.27 -25.72 5.82
CA SER A 647 -30.88 -26.19 5.78
C SER A 647 -30.62 -26.99 4.51
N ILE A 648 -29.44 -26.80 3.93
CA ILE A 648 -28.92 -27.56 2.78
C ILE A 648 -27.57 -28.17 3.13
N VAL A 649 -27.22 -29.25 2.43
CA VAL A 649 -25.84 -29.79 2.46
C VAL A 649 -25.07 -29.12 1.33
N PRO A 650 -24.00 -28.36 1.62
CA PRO A 650 -23.17 -27.76 0.56
C PRO A 650 -22.60 -28.82 -0.38
N ILE A 651 -22.61 -28.56 -1.69
CA ILE A 651 -21.97 -29.47 -2.66
C ILE A 651 -20.47 -29.68 -2.38
N ASP A 652 -19.82 -28.71 -1.74
CA ASP A 652 -18.42 -28.74 -1.33
C ASP A 652 -18.27 -28.92 0.20
N VAL A 653 -19.10 -29.77 0.81
CA VAL A 653 -19.14 -29.99 2.28
C VAL A 653 -17.78 -30.30 2.92
N SER A 654 -16.83 -30.88 2.19
CA SER A 654 -15.47 -31.10 2.68
C SER A 654 -14.75 -29.80 3.05
N ASN A 655 -15.04 -28.72 2.32
CA ASN A 655 -14.56 -27.36 2.55
C ASN A 655 -15.46 -26.53 3.49
N ALA A 656 -16.46 -27.14 4.11
CA ALA A 656 -17.32 -26.45 5.07
C ALA A 656 -16.62 -26.29 6.44
N PRO A 657 -17.00 -25.27 7.23
CA PRO A 657 -16.45 -25.04 8.55
C PRO A 657 -16.52 -26.29 9.43
N ARG A 658 -15.49 -26.51 10.24
CA ARG A 658 -15.45 -27.64 11.19
C ARG A 658 -16.40 -27.41 12.37
N LYS A 659 -16.99 -28.46 12.92
CA LYS A 659 -17.80 -28.40 14.15
C LYS A 659 -16.93 -27.88 15.31
N PRO A 660 -17.53 -27.22 16.33
CA PRO A 660 -16.78 -26.83 17.53
C PRO A 660 -16.01 -28.03 18.11
N ASP A 661 -14.73 -27.82 18.39
CA ASP A 661 -13.82 -28.79 19.03
C ASP A 661 -13.64 -30.15 18.32
N LEU A 662 -14.13 -30.28 17.08
CA LEU A 662 -14.06 -31.51 16.29
C LEU A 662 -13.55 -31.22 14.87
N ASN A 663 -12.61 -32.03 14.37
CA ASN A 663 -12.16 -31.95 12.97
C ASN A 663 -13.14 -32.67 12.01
N ILE A 664 -14.42 -32.30 12.05
CA ILE A 664 -15.49 -32.86 11.22
C ILE A 664 -16.29 -31.69 10.65
N ALA A 665 -16.64 -31.72 9.35
CA ALA A 665 -17.46 -30.69 8.72
C ALA A 665 -18.83 -30.55 9.42
N VAL A 666 -19.42 -29.35 9.38
CA VAL A 666 -20.83 -29.19 9.76
C VAL A 666 -21.75 -30.07 8.90
N ASP A 667 -22.88 -30.51 9.46
CA ASP A 667 -23.82 -31.40 8.78
C ASP A 667 -24.64 -30.70 7.68
N GLY A 668 -24.70 -29.37 7.74
CA GLY A 668 -25.43 -28.53 6.79
C GLY A 668 -25.27 -27.06 7.13
N VAL A 669 -25.81 -26.22 6.27
CA VAL A 669 -25.79 -24.75 6.38
C VAL A 669 -27.19 -24.22 6.09
N VAL A 670 -27.47 -22.98 6.49
CA VAL A 670 -28.70 -22.27 6.09
C VAL A 670 -28.39 -21.17 5.10
N THR A 671 -29.32 -20.90 4.19
CA THR A 671 -29.27 -19.72 3.33
C THR A 671 -30.12 -18.60 3.92
N LEU A 672 -29.48 -17.49 4.26
CA LEU A 672 -30.13 -16.28 4.76
C LEU A 672 -30.29 -15.25 3.64
N THR A 673 -31.38 -14.51 3.69
CA THR A 673 -31.81 -13.43 2.78
C THR A 673 -32.24 -12.22 3.60
N PRO A 674 -32.61 -11.09 2.98
CA PRO A 674 -33.24 -9.98 3.70
C PRO A 674 -34.58 -10.32 4.36
N ASP A 675 -35.28 -11.36 3.87
CA ASP A 675 -36.65 -11.69 4.26
C ASP A 675 -36.75 -12.84 5.29
N ASN A 676 -35.62 -13.44 5.69
CA ASN A 676 -35.59 -14.54 6.65
C ASN A 676 -34.47 -14.37 7.69
N PHE A 677 -34.56 -15.07 8.82
CA PHE A 677 -33.56 -14.97 9.88
C PHE A 677 -33.47 -16.20 10.77
N VAL A 678 -32.34 -16.34 11.47
CA VAL A 678 -32.15 -17.24 12.61
C VAL A 678 -31.85 -16.43 13.87
N GLN A 679 -32.42 -16.82 15.00
CA GLN A 679 -32.34 -16.11 16.28
C GLN A 679 -32.13 -17.06 17.46
N GLN A 680 -31.32 -16.65 18.44
CA GLN A 680 -31.15 -17.37 19.70
C GLN A 680 -30.82 -16.38 20.82
N SER A 681 -31.27 -16.68 22.03
CA SER A 681 -30.99 -15.90 23.24
C SER A 681 -30.04 -16.65 24.14
N ILE A 682 -29.12 -15.92 24.79
CA ILE A 682 -28.25 -16.42 25.84
C ILE A 682 -28.62 -15.78 27.18
N SER A 683 -28.33 -16.49 28.26
CA SER A 683 -28.44 -15.99 29.63
C SER A 683 -27.08 -16.03 30.32
N PHE A 684 -26.82 -15.07 31.20
CA PHE A 684 -25.56 -14.94 31.90
C PHE A 684 -25.75 -14.20 33.23
N ALA A 685 -24.80 -14.38 34.16
CA ALA A 685 -24.89 -13.77 35.49
C ALA A 685 -24.92 -12.23 35.43
N SER A 686 -25.66 -11.60 36.33
CA SER A 686 -25.57 -10.14 36.52
C SER A 686 -24.16 -9.76 36.97
N SER A 687 -23.66 -8.61 36.51
CA SER A 687 -22.36 -8.04 36.89
C SER A 687 -22.48 -6.54 37.07
N GLU A 688 -21.74 -5.95 38.01
CA GLU A 688 -21.62 -4.49 38.16
C GLU A 688 -20.71 -3.88 37.06
N GLU A 689 -19.90 -4.72 36.43
CA GLU A 689 -18.98 -4.35 35.34
C GLU A 689 -19.63 -4.50 33.97
N LEU A 690 -19.14 -3.72 33.00
CA LEU A 690 -19.46 -3.89 31.58
C LEU A 690 -19.01 -5.28 31.11
N ARG A 691 -19.86 -5.98 30.35
CA ARG A 691 -19.52 -7.31 29.80
C ARG A 691 -19.39 -7.25 28.29
N THR A 692 -18.34 -7.86 27.75
CA THR A 692 -18.08 -7.90 26.31
C THR A 692 -18.23 -9.31 25.77
N PHE A 693 -19.09 -9.48 24.78
CA PHE A 693 -19.33 -10.74 24.09
C PHE A 693 -18.78 -10.69 22.67
N LYS A 694 -18.10 -11.77 22.28
CA LYS A 694 -17.63 -12.02 20.93
C LYS A 694 -18.59 -12.98 20.24
N VAL A 695 -19.27 -12.49 19.20
CA VAL A 695 -20.11 -13.30 18.32
C VAL A 695 -19.33 -13.64 17.06
N VAL A 696 -19.25 -14.92 16.69
CA VAL A 696 -18.58 -15.38 15.48
C VAL A 696 -19.56 -16.17 14.62
N ALA A 697 -20.01 -15.59 13.51
CA ALA A 697 -20.79 -16.28 12.50
C ALA A 697 -19.88 -16.76 11.36
N TRP A 698 -19.92 -18.04 11.01
CA TRP A 698 -19.21 -18.57 9.86
C TRP A 698 -20.09 -18.47 8.62
N ALA A 699 -19.68 -17.63 7.68
CA ALA A 699 -20.49 -17.28 6.53
C ALA A 699 -19.68 -17.26 5.23
N ARG A 700 -20.39 -17.46 4.11
CA ARG A 700 -19.89 -17.21 2.75
C ARG A 700 -21.02 -16.73 1.84
N TYR A 701 -20.65 -16.01 0.79
CA TYR A 701 -21.49 -15.82 -0.38
C TYR A 701 -21.21 -16.95 -1.37
N PHE A 702 -22.19 -17.80 -1.66
CA PHE A 702 -22.02 -18.92 -2.58
C PHE A 702 -22.93 -18.74 -3.81
N PRO A 703 -22.49 -17.98 -4.83
CA PRO A 703 -23.16 -18.05 -6.12
C PRO A 703 -23.06 -19.49 -6.62
N LYS A 704 -24.12 -19.98 -7.26
CA LYS A 704 -24.20 -21.35 -7.79
C LYS A 704 -22.94 -21.73 -8.56
N ALA A 705 -22.50 -22.98 -8.43
CA ALA A 705 -21.33 -23.49 -9.13
C ALA A 705 -21.57 -23.51 -10.65
N TYR A 706 -20.59 -23.08 -11.44
CA TYR A 706 -20.71 -23.05 -12.90
C TYR A 706 -19.99 -24.27 -13.49
N LEU A 707 -20.73 -25.36 -13.62
CA LEU A 707 -20.18 -26.69 -13.90
C LEU A 707 -20.87 -27.33 -15.10
N ASP A 708 -20.18 -28.22 -15.80
CA ASP A 708 -20.75 -29.03 -16.87
C ASP A 708 -21.39 -30.28 -16.29
N MET A 709 -22.72 -30.29 -16.19
CA MET A 709 -23.43 -31.43 -15.60
C MET A 709 -23.43 -32.67 -16.50
N THR A 710 -22.95 -32.58 -17.75
CA THR A 710 -22.70 -33.75 -18.59
C THR A 710 -21.45 -34.53 -18.18
N ASN A 711 -20.55 -33.91 -17.43
CA ASN A 711 -19.40 -34.59 -16.87
C ASN A 711 -19.83 -35.50 -15.72
N ALA A 712 -19.49 -36.79 -15.80
CA ALA A 712 -19.83 -37.79 -14.80
C ALA A 712 -19.40 -37.38 -13.37
N LYS A 713 -18.32 -36.60 -13.25
CA LYS A 713 -17.82 -36.07 -11.97
C LYS A 713 -18.80 -35.13 -11.26
N TYR A 714 -19.59 -34.37 -12.02
CA TYR A 714 -20.51 -33.37 -11.48
C TYR A 714 -21.99 -33.78 -11.60
N SER A 715 -22.29 -34.79 -12.42
CA SER A 715 -23.66 -35.26 -12.70
C SER A 715 -24.50 -35.65 -11.47
N SER A 716 -23.87 -35.98 -10.34
CA SER A 716 -24.55 -36.36 -9.08
C SER A 716 -24.67 -35.21 -8.08
N LEU A 717 -24.14 -34.03 -8.38
CA LEU A 717 -24.25 -32.86 -7.50
C LEU A 717 -25.69 -32.33 -7.48
N ASP A 718 -26.05 -31.69 -6.36
CA ASP A 718 -27.36 -31.06 -6.20
C ASP A 718 -27.56 -29.95 -7.26
N PRO A 719 -28.49 -30.12 -8.22
CA PRO A 719 -28.68 -29.18 -9.31
C PRO A 719 -29.21 -27.82 -8.84
N THR A 720 -29.77 -27.73 -7.62
CA THR A 720 -30.23 -26.44 -7.08
C THR A 720 -29.05 -25.51 -6.77
N GLN A 721 -27.86 -26.07 -6.54
CA GLN A 721 -26.62 -25.35 -6.22
C GLN A 721 -25.70 -25.13 -7.43
N VAL A 722 -26.13 -25.52 -8.64
CA VAL A 722 -25.34 -25.48 -9.87
C VAL A 722 -26.07 -24.69 -10.97
N VAL A 723 -25.30 -23.99 -11.78
CA VAL A 723 -25.68 -23.51 -13.12
C VAL A 723 -24.99 -24.43 -14.12
N ASP A 724 -25.77 -25.23 -14.84
CA ASP A 724 -25.25 -26.17 -15.82
C ASP A 724 -24.75 -25.43 -17.07
N ARG A 725 -23.43 -25.32 -17.22
CA ARG A 725 -22.80 -24.59 -18.33
C ARG A 725 -22.96 -25.29 -19.68
N SER A 726 -23.36 -26.55 -19.70
CA SER A 726 -23.63 -27.28 -20.94
C SER A 726 -24.92 -26.82 -21.61
N GLN A 727 -25.82 -26.19 -20.85
CA GLN A 727 -27.07 -25.63 -21.36
C GLN A 727 -26.82 -24.36 -22.17
N SER A 728 -27.52 -24.24 -23.29
CA SER A 728 -27.45 -23.04 -24.12
C SER A 728 -27.93 -21.80 -23.35
N GLY A 729 -27.16 -20.72 -23.39
CA GLY A 729 -27.48 -19.46 -22.73
C GLY A 729 -27.16 -19.41 -21.23
N ALA A 730 -26.52 -20.44 -20.66
CA ALA A 730 -26.01 -20.39 -19.30
C ALA A 730 -25.01 -19.22 -19.12
N LEU A 731 -25.20 -18.42 -18.08
CA LEU A 731 -24.34 -17.29 -17.74
C LEU A 731 -23.52 -17.61 -16.50
N ALA A 732 -22.22 -17.35 -16.57
CA ALA A 732 -21.31 -17.54 -15.44
C ALA A 732 -21.69 -16.58 -14.29
N PRO A 733 -21.97 -17.10 -13.08
CA PRO A 733 -22.31 -16.27 -11.92
C PRO A 733 -21.17 -15.38 -11.43
N ILE A 734 -19.92 -15.75 -11.73
CA ILE A 734 -18.72 -14.98 -11.42
C ILE A 734 -18.05 -14.58 -12.72
N THR A 735 -17.75 -13.29 -12.87
CA THR A 735 -17.00 -12.74 -14.01
C THR A 735 -15.98 -11.74 -13.48
N LYS A 736 -15.06 -11.26 -14.33
CA LYS A 736 -14.12 -10.20 -13.92
C LYS A 736 -14.81 -8.97 -13.33
N ASP A 737 -16.07 -8.70 -13.68
CA ASP A 737 -16.79 -7.48 -13.30
C ASP A 737 -17.85 -7.68 -12.21
N THR A 738 -18.08 -8.90 -11.72
CA THR A 738 -18.98 -9.13 -10.58
C THR A 738 -18.37 -8.63 -9.27
N LEU A 739 -19.23 -8.28 -8.30
CA LEU A 739 -18.82 -8.17 -6.89
C LEU A 739 -19.18 -9.47 -6.19
N ASP A 740 -18.18 -10.21 -5.71
CA ASP A 740 -18.39 -11.53 -5.12
C ASP A 740 -18.44 -11.49 -3.59
N LEU A 741 -19.16 -10.51 -3.05
CA LEU A 741 -19.35 -10.28 -1.63
C LEU A 741 -20.81 -9.94 -1.34
N LYS A 742 -21.31 -10.34 -0.17
CA LYS A 742 -22.63 -9.96 0.38
C LYS A 742 -22.51 -9.59 1.85
N MET A 743 -23.41 -8.76 2.37
CA MET A 743 -23.36 -8.30 3.76
C MET A 743 -24.23 -9.19 4.66
N LEU A 744 -23.63 -9.75 5.71
CA LEU A 744 -24.37 -10.36 6.81
C LEU A 744 -24.68 -9.28 7.85
N LYS A 745 -25.92 -9.29 8.34
CA LYS A 745 -26.40 -8.44 9.40
C LYS A 745 -26.51 -9.24 10.69
N LEU A 746 -25.98 -8.69 11.78
CA LEU A 746 -26.22 -9.11 13.15
C LEU A 746 -27.07 -8.04 13.84
N GLU A 747 -28.31 -8.39 14.19
CA GLU A 747 -29.18 -7.58 15.05
C GLU A 747 -29.10 -8.11 16.49
N THR A 748 -28.98 -7.22 17.48
CA THR A 748 -28.84 -7.59 18.90
C THR A 748 -29.73 -6.76 19.81
N TRP A 749 -30.20 -7.37 20.90
CA TRP A 749 -30.93 -6.67 21.96
C TRP A 749 -30.85 -7.43 23.28
N THR A 750 -31.11 -6.75 24.38
CA THR A 750 -31.26 -7.35 25.70
C THR A 750 -32.69 -7.86 25.87
N GLU A 751 -32.90 -8.91 26.67
CA GLU A 751 -34.17 -9.64 26.80
C GLU A 751 -34.46 -10.62 25.64
N VAL A 752 -35.45 -11.50 25.87
CA VAL A 752 -35.83 -12.56 24.90
C VAL A 752 -36.71 -12.01 23.77
N ALA A 753 -37.67 -11.14 24.11
CA ALA A 753 -38.58 -10.56 23.13
C ALA A 753 -37.87 -9.48 22.33
N ARG A 754 -38.08 -9.47 21.00
CA ARG A 754 -37.56 -8.36 20.18
C ARG A 754 -38.27 -7.06 20.55
N PRO A 755 -37.53 -6.00 20.89
CA PRO A 755 -38.13 -4.71 21.19
C PRO A 755 -38.88 -4.13 19.98
N THR A 756 -39.99 -3.44 20.20
CA THR A 756 -40.81 -2.83 19.13
C THR A 756 -40.01 -1.92 18.19
N PRO A 757 -39.08 -1.08 18.67
CA PRO A 757 -38.23 -0.26 17.80
C PRO A 757 -37.17 -1.03 17.01
N GLY A 758 -36.96 -2.33 17.28
CA GLY A 758 -35.86 -3.13 16.72
C GLY A 758 -34.61 -3.14 17.61
N GLY A 759 -33.63 -3.98 17.23
CA GLY A 759 -32.34 -4.11 17.91
C GLY A 759 -31.24 -3.22 17.33
N ALA A 760 -30.04 -3.36 17.89
CA ALA A 760 -28.82 -2.73 17.38
C ALA A 760 -28.21 -3.56 16.25
N ASP A 761 -27.86 -2.90 15.15
CA ASP A 761 -27.37 -3.56 13.94
C ASP A 761 -25.85 -3.42 13.78
N GLN A 762 -25.19 -4.54 13.49
CA GLN A 762 -23.82 -4.60 13.01
C GLN A 762 -23.76 -5.35 11.67
N TYR A 763 -22.76 -5.02 10.85
CA TYR A 763 -22.62 -5.57 9.51
C TYR A 763 -21.17 -5.98 9.24
N ASP A 764 -20.98 -7.15 8.63
CA ASP A 764 -19.71 -7.57 8.03
C ASP A 764 -20.00 -8.33 6.73
N PHE A 765 -19.00 -8.48 5.87
CA PHE A 765 -19.21 -9.09 4.56
C PHE A 765 -18.79 -10.57 4.54
N ALA A 766 -19.55 -11.37 3.82
CA ALA A 766 -19.20 -12.72 3.42
C ALA A 766 -18.67 -12.70 1.97
N GLY A 767 -17.51 -13.34 1.73
CA GLY A 767 -16.96 -13.56 0.39
C GLY A 767 -17.18 -14.99 -0.09
N LEU A 768 -16.61 -15.35 -1.25
CA LEU A 768 -16.75 -16.70 -1.83
C LEU A 768 -16.27 -17.83 -0.90
N GLN A 769 -15.16 -17.60 -0.21
CA GLN A 769 -14.60 -18.53 0.76
C GLN A 769 -15.27 -18.35 2.13
N TRP A 770 -15.48 -19.47 2.83
CA TRP A 770 -15.91 -19.46 4.24
C TRP A 770 -14.96 -18.64 5.10
N ARG A 771 -15.53 -17.75 5.91
CA ARG A 771 -14.79 -16.96 6.89
C ARG A 771 -15.55 -16.78 8.19
N PRO A 772 -14.83 -16.58 9.31
CA PRO A 772 -15.44 -16.05 10.52
C PRO A 772 -15.76 -14.56 10.35
N LEU A 773 -17.00 -14.18 10.60
CA LEU A 773 -17.46 -12.80 10.76
C LEU A 773 -17.56 -12.54 12.26
N THR A 774 -16.74 -11.61 12.76
CA THR A 774 -16.58 -11.35 14.19
C THR A 774 -17.22 -10.04 14.58
N PHE A 775 -18.11 -10.09 15.57
CA PHE A 775 -18.79 -8.94 16.13
C PHE A 775 -18.50 -8.87 17.63
N TYR A 776 -18.34 -7.65 18.15
CA TYR A 776 -18.21 -7.41 19.59
C TYR A 776 -19.45 -6.68 20.08
N ILE A 777 -20.02 -7.17 21.17
CA ILE A 777 -21.22 -6.62 21.79
C ILE A 777 -20.86 -6.30 23.23
N GLU A 778 -21.02 -5.05 23.60
CA GLU A 778 -20.92 -4.61 25.00
C GLU A 778 -22.32 -4.52 25.59
N VAL A 779 -22.49 -5.13 26.76
CA VAL A 779 -23.75 -5.12 27.48
C VAL A 779 -23.56 -4.39 28.79
N GLN A 780 -24.50 -3.50 29.10
CA GLN A 780 -24.49 -2.67 30.30
C GLN A 780 -24.53 -3.52 31.59
N PRO A 781 -23.99 -3.00 32.71
CA PRO A 781 -24.11 -3.62 34.02
C PRO A 781 -25.53 -4.08 34.36
N TYR A 782 -25.62 -5.12 35.18
CA TYR A 782 -26.86 -5.74 35.69
C TYR A 782 -27.77 -6.40 34.65
N THR A 783 -27.37 -6.42 33.38
CA THR A 783 -28.06 -7.19 32.36
C THR A 783 -27.76 -8.69 32.54
N THR A 784 -28.73 -9.54 32.24
CA THR A 784 -28.64 -11.00 32.41
C THR A 784 -28.95 -11.80 31.14
N SER A 785 -29.29 -11.12 30.05
CA SER A 785 -29.62 -11.78 28.78
C SER A 785 -29.23 -10.95 27.56
N LEU A 786 -28.92 -11.65 26.47
CA LEU A 786 -28.63 -11.08 25.16
C LEU A 786 -29.27 -11.97 24.10
N THR A 787 -29.98 -11.38 23.17
CA THR A 787 -30.51 -12.05 21.99
C THR A 787 -29.76 -11.60 20.76
N ILE A 788 -29.42 -12.56 19.90
CA ILE A 788 -28.84 -12.29 18.58
C ILE A 788 -29.79 -12.76 17.48
N ARG A 789 -29.75 -12.06 16.36
CA ARG A 789 -30.39 -12.46 15.11
C ARG A 789 -29.46 -12.24 13.93
N LEU A 790 -29.39 -13.24 13.06
CA LEU A 790 -28.63 -13.19 11.81
C LEU A 790 -29.59 -13.20 10.62
N ASN A 791 -29.36 -12.31 9.67
CA ASN A 791 -29.99 -12.28 8.35
C ASN A 791 -29.02 -11.69 7.31
N ALA A 792 -29.27 -11.90 6.01
CA ALA A 792 -28.49 -11.19 4.99
C ALA A 792 -29.07 -9.78 4.82
N GLU A 793 -28.21 -8.78 4.67
CA GLU A 793 -28.64 -7.41 4.31
C GLU A 793 -28.92 -7.33 2.80
N ASP A 794 -28.18 -8.07 1.99
CA ASP A 794 -28.37 -8.14 0.55
C ASP A 794 -28.06 -9.52 -0.02
N GLY A 795 -28.88 -9.96 -0.98
CA GLY A 795 -28.72 -11.24 -1.66
C GLY A 795 -28.85 -12.45 -0.73
N GLU A 796 -28.13 -13.51 -1.07
CA GLU A 796 -28.13 -14.78 -0.35
C GLU A 796 -26.77 -15.02 0.32
N ILE A 797 -26.77 -15.41 1.59
CA ILE A 797 -25.56 -15.78 2.34
C ILE A 797 -25.77 -17.15 2.97
N GLN A 798 -24.80 -18.04 2.80
CA GLN A 798 -24.77 -19.29 3.54
C GLN A 798 -24.12 -19.09 4.91
N VAL A 799 -24.76 -19.58 5.96
CA VAL A 799 -24.25 -19.55 7.34
C VAL A 799 -24.18 -20.97 7.89
N ALA A 800 -23.00 -21.38 8.35
CA ALA A 800 -22.72 -22.76 8.78
C ALA A 800 -22.86 -22.96 10.29
N LYS A 801 -22.36 -22.02 11.07
CA LYS A 801 -22.37 -22.06 12.53
C LYS A 801 -22.23 -20.65 13.11
N CYS A 802 -22.70 -20.48 14.35
CA CYS A 802 -22.53 -19.28 15.14
C CYS A 802 -21.98 -19.66 16.52
N SER A 803 -21.22 -18.77 17.14
CA SER A 803 -20.65 -18.92 18.49
C SER A 803 -20.79 -17.60 19.22
N ILE A 804 -21.15 -17.64 20.51
CA ILE A 804 -21.07 -16.50 21.41
C ILE A 804 -20.22 -16.90 22.62
N LYS A 805 -19.15 -16.15 22.84
CA LYS A 805 -18.27 -16.31 24.02
C LYS A 805 -18.03 -14.97 24.67
N GLU A 806 -17.98 -14.95 25.99
CA GLU A 806 -17.54 -13.76 26.72
C GLU A 806 -16.03 -13.56 26.53
N VAL A 807 -15.62 -12.29 26.42
CA VAL A 807 -14.21 -11.86 26.48
C VAL A 807 -13.89 -11.59 27.95
N VAL A 808 -12.96 -12.37 28.51
CA VAL A 808 -12.60 -12.40 29.94
C VAL A 808 -11.19 -11.89 30.23
#